data_AF-A0A5N6KZ62-F1
#
_entry.id   AF-A0A5N6KZ62-F1
#
_cell.length_a   1.000
_cell.length_b   1.000
_cell.length_c   1.000
_cell.angle_alpha   90.00
_cell.angle_beta   90.00
_cell.angle_gamma   90.00
#
_symmetry.space_group_name_H-M   'P 1'
#
loop_
_entity.id
_entity.type
_entity.pdbx_description
1 polymer ?
#
loop_
_entity_poly.entity_id
_entity_poly.type
_entity_poly.pdbx_seq_one_letter_code
_entity_poly.pdbx_strand_id
1 'polypeptide(L)'
;MKGKCHTHNHMIHICLHLYLKGWYESLHISQLKSTPPLYYALPLPLLTNHHIHPRKSHHLSQTSLQTPPPQYLIASQTWEFDPHAGSPEERAEVEEVRLNFYNNRYQVKPSGDLLWRMQFLKEKNFKQTIPPVKIEDGEEITYEKATDSLKRAVHFFSALQASDGHWPAENAGPLFFLPPLVMCLNITGHLNTVFPAEYQKEILRYIYYHQNEDGGWGLHIEGHSTMFCTALSYICMRILGEGADGGEDNACARARKWILDHGGITHMPSWGKTWLSILGVFEWIGSNPMPPEFWILPSCLPMHPAKMWCYCRMVYMPMSYLYGKRFVGPITPLILQLREELYTQPYNQVNWKQVRHLCAKEDIYYPHPLIQDLLWDSLYIFTEPLLTRWPFNKLVREKALQVTMKHIHYEDENSRYITIGCVEKVLCMLACWAEDPNGDYFKKHIARIPDYIWVAEDGIKMQSFGSQEWDTGFAVQALLASNLTDEIGPILARGHDFIKKSQVKDNPSGDFESMYRHICKGSWTFSDQDHGWQVSDCTAEGLKCCLLFSMMPPEIVGEKMEPERFYDSVNVLLSLQSKNGGLAAWEPAGAQEWLELLNPTEFFADIVIEHEYVECTASAIQALVLFKKLYPGHRKKEIENFIKNAAQFLQDIQMPDGSWYGNWGVCFTYGTWFALGGLVAAAKTYNNCPTICRAVDFLLRAQRDNGGWGESYLSCPNKVMYF
;
A
#
# COMPACT_ATOMS: atom_id res chain seq x y z
N MET A 1 -6.88 -8.51 -42.32
CA MET A 1 -7.85 -8.19 -41.25
C MET A 1 -7.27 -8.72 -39.96
N LYS A 2 -6.61 -7.85 -39.19
CA LYS A 2 -5.95 -8.18 -37.92
C LYS A 2 -6.91 -7.80 -36.78
N GLY A 3 -7.39 -8.77 -36.02
CA GLY A 3 -8.14 -8.52 -34.79
C GLY A 3 -7.18 -8.06 -33.70
N LYS A 4 -7.37 -6.83 -33.22
CA LYS A 4 -6.69 -6.29 -32.03
C LYS A 4 -7.37 -6.92 -30.81
N CYS A 5 -6.63 -7.73 -30.05
CA CYS A 5 -7.05 -8.15 -28.72
C CYS A 5 -6.60 -7.07 -27.75
N HIS A 6 -7.55 -6.41 -27.09
CA HIS A 6 -7.31 -5.39 -26.07
C HIS A 6 -7.12 -6.09 -24.72
N THR A 7 -5.93 -5.98 -24.14
CA THR A 7 -5.65 -6.34 -22.74
C THR A 7 -4.66 -5.30 -22.20
N HIS A 8 -5.17 -4.36 -21.39
CA HIS A 8 -4.37 -3.42 -20.61
C HIS A 8 -4.76 -3.61 -19.13
N ASN A 9 -3.79 -3.75 -18.20
CA ASN A 9 -3.90 -3.46 -16.76
C ASN A 9 -2.54 -3.58 -16.03
N HIS A 10 -2.41 -2.95 -14.85
CA HIS A 10 -1.23 -2.22 -14.33
C HIS A 10 -0.52 -2.83 -13.10
N MET A 11 0.42 -2.08 -12.50
CA MET A 11 1.54 -2.51 -11.64
C MET A 11 1.52 -1.79 -10.26
N ILE A 12 1.41 -2.53 -9.14
CA ILE A 12 1.80 -2.12 -7.76
C ILE A 12 2.28 -3.35 -6.93
N HIS A 13 3.55 -3.32 -6.47
CA HIS A 13 4.22 -4.01 -5.31
C HIS A 13 4.31 -5.55 -5.13
N ILE A 14 5.14 -5.96 -4.14
CA ILE A 14 6.00 -7.16 -4.01
C ILE A 14 5.61 -8.06 -2.81
N CYS A 15 5.96 -9.36 -2.91
CA CYS A 15 6.13 -10.41 -1.87
C CYS A 15 4.95 -11.36 -1.54
N LEU A 16 4.95 -12.61 -2.06
CA LEU A 16 5.44 -13.82 -1.36
C LEU A 16 5.24 -15.10 -2.21
N HIS A 17 6.14 -16.09 -2.05
CA HIS A 17 6.16 -17.35 -2.80
C HIS A 17 6.03 -18.58 -1.87
N LEU A 18 5.47 -19.67 -2.42
CA LEU A 18 5.34 -21.06 -1.93
C LEU A 18 4.05 -21.44 -1.15
N TYR A 19 2.98 -21.82 -1.88
CA TYR A 19 1.82 -22.54 -1.34
C TYR A 19 1.23 -23.56 -2.33
N LEU A 20 1.83 -24.74 -2.54
CA LEU A 20 1.14 -25.86 -3.21
C LEU A 20 1.72 -27.24 -2.83
N LYS A 21 1.20 -27.86 -1.75
CA LYS A 21 0.82 -29.29 -1.62
C LYS A 21 0.45 -29.59 -0.16
N GLY A 22 -0.83 -29.83 0.11
CA GLY A 22 -1.30 -30.22 1.44
C GLY A 22 -2.82 -30.16 1.63
N TRP A 23 -3.57 -29.61 0.67
CA TRP A 23 -4.99 -29.32 0.84
C TRP A 23 -5.96 -30.36 0.25
N TYR A 24 -5.60 -31.65 0.27
CA TYR A 24 -6.51 -32.70 -0.25
C TYR A 24 -6.71 -33.95 0.62
N GLU A 25 -6.13 -34.05 1.82
CA GLU A 25 -6.32 -35.26 2.66
C GLU A 25 -6.95 -35.04 4.04
N SER A 26 -7.16 -33.79 4.49
CA SER A 26 -7.67 -33.53 5.86
C SER A 26 -9.21 -33.55 6.01
N LEU A 27 -9.97 -34.05 5.02
CA LEU A 27 -11.45 -34.13 5.09
C LEU A 27 -12.01 -35.47 5.60
N HIS A 28 -11.18 -36.35 6.15
CA HIS A 28 -11.64 -37.54 6.87
C HIS A 28 -10.95 -37.70 8.22
N ILE A 29 -11.60 -37.21 9.29
CA ILE A 29 -11.37 -37.77 10.63
C ILE A 29 -12.72 -38.21 11.19
N SER A 30 -12.91 -39.53 11.14
CA SER A 30 -13.93 -40.29 11.85
C SER A 30 -13.59 -40.42 13.33
N GLN A 31 -14.61 -40.19 14.15
CA GLN A 31 -14.93 -40.80 15.46
C GLN A 31 -13.82 -41.55 16.23
N LEU A 32 -13.63 -41.17 17.49
CA LEU A 32 -13.49 -42.13 18.61
C LEU A 32 -14.01 -41.52 19.93
N LYS A 33 -14.77 -42.34 20.67
CA LYS A 33 -15.53 -42.04 21.90
C LYS A 33 -14.76 -42.45 23.17
N SER A 34 -15.10 -41.77 24.29
CA SER A 34 -15.24 -42.25 25.70
C SER A 34 -14.02 -42.85 26.42
N THR A 35 -13.64 -42.59 27.69
CA THR A 35 -14.25 -42.00 28.92
C THR A 35 -13.14 -41.88 30.05
N PRO A 36 -13.39 -41.26 31.23
CA PRO A 36 -12.41 -40.61 32.16
C PRO A 36 -12.28 -41.35 33.55
N PRO A 37 -12.08 -40.75 34.75
CA PRO A 37 -11.37 -39.53 35.27
C PRO A 37 -10.43 -39.82 36.49
N LEU A 38 -9.69 -38.82 37.03
CA LEU A 38 -9.50 -38.64 38.50
C LEU A 38 -8.84 -37.29 38.89
N TYR A 39 -9.28 -36.80 40.07
CA TYR A 39 -9.21 -35.47 40.69
C TYR A 39 -7.85 -35.07 41.32
N TYR A 40 -7.56 -33.76 41.47
CA TYR A 40 -7.61 -32.99 42.75
C TYR A 40 -7.24 -31.50 42.57
N ALA A 41 -7.79 -30.65 43.43
CA ALA A 41 -7.81 -29.18 43.38
C ALA A 41 -6.80 -28.50 44.35
N LEU A 42 -6.28 -27.32 43.93
CA LEU A 42 -5.94 -26.02 44.62
C LEU A 42 -5.39 -26.00 46.08
N PRO A 43 -4.60 -24.97 46.53
CA PRO A 43 -4.63 -23.55 46.11
C PRO A 43 -3.28 -22.78 45.96
N LEU A 44 -3.37 -21.60 45.33
CA LEU A 44 -2.46 -20.43 45.29
C LEU A 44 -2.06 -19.94 46.73
N PRO A 45 -1.02 -19.08 46.95
CA PRO A 45 -0.82 -17.83 46.18
C PRO A 45 0.60 -17.23 46.04
N LEU A 46 0.64 -16.13 45.27
CA LEU A 46 1.64 -15.05 45.21
C LEU A 46 2.95 -15.36 44.46
N LEU A 47 3.07 -14.82 43.24
CA LEU A 47 4.20 -14.01 42.83
C LEU A 47 3.79 -13.14 41.62
N THR A 48 4.18 -11.88 41.74
CA THR A 48 3.92 -10.72 40.88
C THR A 48 4.42 -10.91 39.45
N ASN A 49 3.51 -10.86 38.46
CA ASN A 49 3.87 -10.73 37.05
C ASN A 49 3.77 -9.27 36.60
N HIS A 50 4.89 -8.74 36.13
CA HIS A 50 4.97 -7.48 35.40
C HIS A 50 4.21 -7.60 34.08
N HIS A 51 3.17 -6.78 33.92
CA HIS A 51 2.48 -6.53 32.67
C HIS A 51 3.07 -5.27 32.02
N ILE A 52 3.26 -5.29 30.69
CA ILE A 52 3.46 -4.08 29.87
C ILE A 52 2.37 -4.06 28.79
N HIS A 53 1.61 -2.96 28.78
CA HIS A 53 0.59 -2.57 27.78
C HIS A 53 1.22 -1.78 26.62
N PRO A 54 0.58 -1.73 25.43
CA PRO A 54 0.97 -0.80 24.38
C PRO A 54 0.66 0.65 24.82
N ARG A 55 1.64 1.54 24.65
CA ARG A 55 1.77 2.94 25.16
C ARG A 55 2.09 3.12 26.65
N LYS A 56 3.38 3.03 27.00
CA LYS A 56 4.26 4.18 27.39
C LYS A 56 5.56 3.68 28.03
N SER A 57 6.69 4.12 27.47
CA SER A 57 7.93 4.54 28.17
C SER A 57 8.44 3.75 29.39
N HIS A 58 9.62 3.17 29.27
CA HIS A 58 10.71 3.31 30.24
C HIS A 58 12.00 3.43 29.41
N HIS A 59 12.73 4.52 29.29
CA HIS A 59 12.75 5.85 29.92
C HIS A 59 12.32 6.94 28.91
N LEU A 60 12.53 8.23 29.19
CA LEU A 60 12.34 9.42 28.30
C LEU A 60 11.11 10.30 28.63
N SER A 61 11.38 11.60 28.84
CA SER A 61 10.48 12.64 29.37
C SER A 61 9.94 13.59 28.29
N GLN A 62 8.73 14.09 28.55
CA GLN A 62 7.89 14.97 27.73
C GLN A 62 8.56 16.16 27.03
N THR A 63 8.15 16.41 25.79
CA THR A 63 7.65 17.73 25.37
C THR A 63 6.27 17.59 24.74
N SER A 64 5.41 18.56 25.02
CA SER A 64 3.96 18.51 24.87
C SER A 64 3.46 18.76 23.45
N LEU A 65 2.67 17.83 22.92
CA LEU A 65 1.56 18.10 21.98
C LEU A 65 0.43 17.13 22.37
N GLN A 66 -0.79 17.66 22.52
CA GLN A 66 -1.97 16.93 23.00
C GLN A 66 -2.22 15.67 22.16
N THR A 67 -2.21 14.51 22.82
CA THR A 67 -2.54 13.21 22.24
C THR A 67 -4.06 13.01 22.25
N PRO A 68 -4.69 12.48 21.18
CA PRO A 68 -6.06 11.98 21.25
C PRO A 68 -6.14 10.78 22.20
N PRO A 69 -7.31 10.48 22.80
CA PRO A 69 -7.44 9.60 23.96
C PRO A 69 -6.95 8.16 23.70
N PRO A 70 -6.46 7.44 24.74
CA PRO A 70 -5.68 6.20 24.60
C PRO A 70 -6.44 4.94 24.14
N GLN A 71 -7.71 5.03 23.76
CA GLN A 71 -8.59 3.87 23.59
C GLN A 71 -8.67 3.30 22.16
N TYR A 72 -7.94 3.84 21.18
CA TYR A 72 -8.31 3.60 19.77
C TYR A 72 -7.17 3.31 18.79
N LEU A 73 -5.95 2.97 19.23
CA LEU A 73 -4.83 2.76 18.30
C LEU A 73 -4.30 1.34 18.40
N ILE A 74 -4.87 0.46 17.58
CA ILE A 74 -4.42 -0.92 17.38
C ILE A 74 -3.37 -0.90 16.27
N ALA A 75 -2.34 -1.76 16.34
CA ALA A 75 -1.33 -1.88 15.28
C ALA A 75 -0.46 -0.64 15.01
N SER A 76 -0.42 0.35 15.92
CA SER A 76 0.40 1.56 15.73
C SER A 76 1.89 1.23 15.76
N GLN A 77 2.57 1.55 14.65
CA GLN A 77 3.99 1.35 14.45
C GLN A 77 4.67 2.73 14.51
N THR A 78 5.45 2.99 15.56
CA THR A 78 6.16 4.26 15.72
C THR A 78 7.61 4.00 16.08
N TRP A 79 8.49 4.82 15.51
CA TRP A 79 9.91 4.79 15.81
C TRP A 79 10.33 6.05 16.57
N GLU A 80 11.22 5.88 17.54
CA GLU A 80 11.87 6.94 18.31
C GLU A 80 13.37 6.67 18.38
N PHE A 81 14.18 7.68 18.08
CA PHE A 81 15.64 7.59 18.22
C PHE A 81 16.07 7.73 19.69
N ASP A 82 16.87 6.78 20.17
CA ASP A 82 17.54 6.87 21.49
C ASP A 82 19.07 6.71 21.32
N PRO A 83 19.88 7.75 21.58
CA PRO A 83 21.34 7.69 21.46
C PRO A 83 22.01 6.75 22.48
N HIS A 84 21.29 6.35 23.53
CA HIS A 84 21.79 5.49 24.60
C HIS A 84 21.26 4.06 24.51
N ALA A 85 20.40 3.77 23.52
CA ALA A 85 19.89 2.43 23.30
C ALA A 85 21.01 1.48 22.89
N GLY A 86 20.93 0.26 23.43
CA GLY A 86 21.81 -0.86 23.11
C GLY A 86 23.24 -0.77 23.65
N SER A 87 23.91 -1.93 23.65
CA SER A 87 25.34 -2.03 23.96
C SER A 87 26.20 -1.49 22.80
N PRO A 88 27.49 -1.19 23.03
CA PRO A 88 28.41 -0.83 21.95
C PRO A 88 28.46 -1.87 20.82
N GLU A 89 28.40 -3.16 21.17
CA GLU A 89 28.41 -4.28 20.23
C GLU A 89 27.12 -4.28 19.38
N GLU A 90 25.97 -4.04 20.01
CA GLU A 90 24.68 -3.98 19.31
C GLU A 90 24.62 -2.80 18.34
N ARG A 91 25.15 -1.65 18.74
CA ARG A 91 25.28 -0.51 17.83
C ARG A 91 26.24 -0.81 16.68
N ALA A 92 27.31 -1.56 16.92
CA ALA A 92 28.22 -1.98 15.85
C ALA A 92 27.55 -2.95 14.87
N GLU A 93 26.71 -3.87 15.36
CA GLU A 93 25.93 -4.79 14.51
C GLU A 93 24.94 -4.02 13.61
N VAL A 94 24.29 -2.98 14.14
CA VAL A 94 23.43 -2.08 13.34
C VAL A 94 24.20 -1.37 12.23
N GLU A 95 25.41 -0.88 12.51
CA GLU A 95 26.25 -0.25 11.48
C GLU A 95 26.78 -1.28 10.46
N GLU A 96 27.05 -2.52 10.89
CA GLU A 96 27.46 -3.60 9.99
C GLU A 96 26.36 -3.96 9.00
N VAL A 97 25.10 -4.09 9.44
CA VAL A 97 23.99 -4.40 8.52
C VAL A 97 23.73 -3.25 7.53
N ARG A 98 23.87 -2.00 7.97
CA ARG A 98 23.78 -0.81 7.10
C ARG A 98 24.87 -0.81 6.03
N LEU A 99 26.11 -1.04 6.44
CA LEU A 99 27.25 -1.12 5.52
C LEU A 99 27.11 -2.30 4.55
N ASN A 100 26.62 -3.44 5.04
CA ASN A 100 26.36 -4.60 4.19
C ASN A 100 25.29 -4.28 3.13
N PHE A 101 24.18 -3.62 3.52
CA PHE A 101 23.19 -3.16 2.56
C PHE A 101 23.83 -2.23 1.53
N TYR A 102 24.55 -1.19 1.98
CA TYR A 102 25.20 -0.23 1.10
C TYR A 102 26.09 -0.90 0.05
N ASN A 103 26.92 -1.85 0.46
CA ASN A 103 27.84 -2.55 -0.44
C ASN A 103 27.12 -3.44 -1.48
N ASN A 104 25.89 -3.89 -1.19
CA ASN A 104 25.13 -4.81 -2.03
C ASN A 104 23.91 -4.16 -2.72
N ARG A 105 23.68 -2.85 -2.50
CA ARG A 105 22.47 -2.11 -2.94
C ARG A 105 22.19 -2.15 -4.45
N TYR A 106 23.18 -2.45 -5.28
CA TYR A 106 22.97 -2.60 -6.74
C TYR A 106 22.59 -4.03 -7.16
N GLN A 107 22.79 -5.02 -6.29
CA GLN A 107 22.43 -6.42 -6.51
C GLN A 107 21.09 -6.77 -5.84
N VAL A 108 20.86 -6.21 -4.65
CA VAL A 108 19.62 -6.39 -3.87
C VAL A 108 19.11 -5.01 -3.50
N LYS A 109 17.97 -4.63 -4.09
CA LYS A 109 17.37 -3.30 -3.93
C LYS A 109 16.48 -3.20 -2.68
N PRO A 110 15.62 -4.16 -2.35
CA PRO A 110 14.78 -4.07 -1.15
C PRO A 110 15.57 -4.34 0.14
N SER A 111 15.21 -3.66 1.23
CA SER A 111 15.67 -4.03 2.57
C SER A 111 15.08 -5.36 3.04
N GLY A 112 15.76 -5.98 4.00
CA GLY A 112 15.35 -7.19 4.70
C GLY A 112 14.77 -6.93 6.09
N ASP A 113 14.40 -5.68 6.44
CA ASP A 113 13.91 -5.26 7.76
C ASP A 113 14.79 -5.76 8.93
N LEU A 114 16.11 -5.72 8.74
CA LEU A 114 17.04 -6.36 9.68
C LEU A 114 17.02 -5.68 11.05
N LEU A 115 16.89 -4.36 11.09
CA LEU A 115 16.84 -3.61 12.35
C LEU A 115 15.64 -4.03 13.22
N TRP A 116 14.45 -4.12 12.62
CA TRP A 116 13.24 -4.60 13.29
C TRP A 116 13.39 -6.06 13.75
N ARG A 117 13.89 -6.95 12.88
CA ARG A 117 14.10 -8.37 13.22
C ARG A 117 15.05 -8.53 14.39
N MET A 118 16.20 -7.83 14.37
CA MET A 118 17.18 -7.85 15.46
C MET A 118 16.54 -7.44 16.78
N GLN A 119 15.78 -6.34 16.79
CA GLN A 119 15.08 -5.86 17.97
C GLN A 119 14.08 -6.90 18.50
N PHE A 120 13.18 -7.41 17.65
CA PHE A 120 12.09 -8.31 18.07
C PHE A 120 12.61 -9.66 18.58
N LEU A 121 13.61 -10.22 17.90
CA LEU A 121 14.22 -11.49 18.31
C LEU A 121 14.94 -11.34 19.65
N LYS A 122 15.63 -10.21 19.88
CA LYS A 122 16.29 -9.91 21.14
C LYS A 122 15.30 -9.72 22.28
N GLU A 123 14.28 -8.89 22.11
CA GLU A 123 13.26 -8.63 23.14
C GLU A 123 12.58 -9.92 23.62
N LYS A 124 12.44 -10.90 22.73
CA LYS A 124 11.86 -12.22 23.03
C LYS A 124 12.90 -13.26 23.45
N ASN A 125 14.17 -12.90 23.55
CA ASN A 125 15.29 -13.81 23.80
C ASN A 125 15.26 -15.04 22.88
N PHE A 126 14.85 -14.85 21.62
CA PHE A 126 14.70 -15.93 20.66
C PHE A 126 16.06 -16.51 20.30
N LYS A 127 16.14 -17.84 20.32
CA LYS A 127 17.28 -18.59 19.81
C LYS A 127 16.76 -19.66 18.87
N GLN A 128 17.26 -19.66 17.64
CA GLN A 128 16.92 -20.70 16.68
C GLN A 128 17.61 -22.00 17.09
N THR A 129 16.85 -22.94 17.66
CA THR A 129 17.35 -24.25 18.11
C THR A 129 17.33 -25.31 17.02
N ILE A 130 16.56 -25.09 15.95
CA ILE A 130 16.46 -26.01 14.82
C ILE A 130 17.59 -25.69 13.82
N PRO A 131 18.51 -26.64 13.56
CA PRO A 131 19.62 -26.42 12.63
C PRO A 131 19.15 -26.05 11.22
N PRO A 132 19.89 -25.21 10.48
CA PRO A 132 19.57 -24.93 9.09
C PRO A 132 19.71 -26.20 8.25
N VAL A 133 18.67 -26.51 7.47
CA VAL A 133 18.72 -27.60 6.49
C VAL A 133 19.46 -27.11 5.25
N LYS A 134 20.46 -27.88 4.81
CA LYS A 134 21.16 -27.67 3.54
C LYS A 134 20.81 -28.83 2.61
N ILE A 135 20.56 -28.49 1.34
CA ILE A 135 20.33 -29.43 0.25
C ILE A 135 21.49 -29.25 -0.71
N GLU A 136 22.25 -30.31 -0.95
CA GLU A 136 23.35 -30.30 -1.92
C GLU A 136 22.86 -30.50 -3.36
N ASP A 137 23.65 -30.10 -4.35
CA ASP A 137 23.27 -30.25 -5.76
C ASP A 137 23.04 -31.73 -6.11
N GLY A 138 21.84 -32.04 -6.61
CA GLY A 138 21.43 -33.40 -6.96
C GLY A 138 20.94 -34.23 -5.77
N GLU A 139 20.91 -33.69 -4.55
CA GLU A 139 20.34 -34.35 -3.39
C GLU A 139 18.80 -34.31 -3.43
N GLU A 140 18.17 -35.46 -3.12
CA GLU A 140 16.72 -35.56 -3.03
C GLU A 140 16.17 -34.83 -1.79
N ILE A 141 15.12 -34.03 -1.97
CA ILE A 141 14.44 -33.34 -0.87
C ILE A 141 13.57 -34.35 -0.11
N THR A 142 14.00 -34.75 1.07
CA THR A 142 13.24 -35.66 1.94
C THR A 142 12.12 -34.93 2.69
N TYR A 143 11.10 -35.69 3.10
CA TYR A 143 10.00 -35.18 3.93
C TYR A 143 10.49 -34.60 5.27
N GLU A 144 11.49 -35.22 5.88
CA GLU A 144 12.12 -34.75 7.12
C GLU A 144 12.80 -33.39 6.91
N LYS A 145 13.63 -33.24 5.87
CA LYS A 145 14.29 -31.97 5.52
C LYS A 145 13.29 -30.84 5.27
N ALA A 146 12.20 -31.13 4.56
CA ALA A 146 11.13 -30.16 4.33
C ALA A 146 10.42 -29.79 5.65
N THR A 147 10.13 -30.77 6.50
CA THR A 147 9.47 -30.57 7.79
C THR A 147 10.34 -29.76 8.76
N ASP A 148 11.63 -30.06 8.86
CA ASP A 148 12.57 -29.32 9.71
C ASP A 148 12.72 -27.87 9.23
N SER A 149 12.80 -27.66 7.92
CA SER A 149 12.82 -26.32 7.33
C SER A 149 11.54 -25.54 7.66
N LEU A 150 10.38 -26.18 7.53
CA LEU A 150 9.08 -25.59 7.88
C LEU A 150 9.00 -25.23 9.37
N LYS A 151 9.34 -26.16 10.27
CA LYS A 151 9.37 -25.90 11.71
C LYS A 151 10.30 -24.74 12.05
N ARG A 152 11.51 -24.74 11.48
CA ARG A 152 12.48 -23.65 11.67
C ARG A 152 11.90 -22.30 11.26
N ALA A 153 11.22 -22.23 10.11
CA ALA A 153 10.57 -21.01 9.61
C ALA A 153 9.40 -20.59 10.49
N VAL A 154 8.53 -21.51 10.90
CA VAL A 154 7.36 -21.25 11.77
C VAL A 154 7.79 -20.67 13.12
N HIS A 155 8.80 -21.24 13.75
CA HIS A 155 9.32 -20.75 15.04
C HIS A 155 9.95 -19.36 14.91
N PHE A 156 10.75 -19.14 13.86
CA PHE A 156 11.35 -17.84 13.58
C PHE A 156 10.28 -16.78 13.30
N PHE A 157 9.33 -17.07 12.42
CA PHE A 157 8.29 -16.12 12.03
C PHE A 157 7.32 -15.84 13.19
N SER A 158 7.03 -16.83 14.03
CA SER A 158 6.28 -16.64 15.28
C SER A 158 6.97 -15.68 16.24
N ALA A 159 8.31 -15.72 16.30
CA ALA A 159 9.10 -14.80 17.09
C ALA A 159 9.12 -13.37 16.53
N LEU A 160 8.57 -13.11 15.33
CA LEU A 160 8.44 -11.77 14.76
C LEU A 160 7.04 -11.14 14.98
N GLN A 161 6.09 -11.87 15.57
CA GLN A 161 4.74 -11.32 15.84
C GLN A 161 4.76 -10.20 16.91
N ALA A 162 4.16 -9.05 16.66
CA ALA A 162 3.96 -8.00 17.65
C ALA A 162 3.10 -8.46 18.84
N SER A 163 3.18 -7.71 19.95
CA SER A 163 2.49 -8.04 21.21
C SER A 163 0.97 -7.96 21.12
N ASP A 164 0.44 -7.13 20.23
CA ASP A 164 -0.98 -7.01 19.91
C ASP A 164 -1.48 -8.04 18.88
N GLY A 165 -0.57 -8.87 18.34
CA GLY A 165 -0.88 -10.04 17.52
C GLY A 165 -0.63 -9.89 16.02
N HIS A 166 -0.30 -8.69 15.53
CA HIS A 166 0.01 -8.50 14.11
C HIS A 166 1.47 -8.81 13.76
N TRP A 167 1.80 -8.85 12.47
CA TRP A 167 3.18 -8.88 12.00
C TRP A 167 3.54 -7.53 11.37
N PRO A 168 4.41 -6.72 12.02
CA PRO A 168 4.94 -5.53 11.38
C PRO A 168 5.74 -5.89 10.13
N ALA A 169 5.60 -5.09 9.08
CA ALA A 169 6.34 -5.25 7.84
C ALA A 169 6.49 -3.90 7.15
N GLU A 170 7.56 -3.76 6.37
CA GLU A 170 7.74 -2.66 5.44
C GLU A 170 6.68 -2.68 4.33
N ASN A 171 5.99 -1.56 4.12
CA ASN A 171 5.10 -1.35 2.97
C ASN A 171 5.51 -0.11 2.15
N ALA A 172 6.75 -0.13 1.67
CA ALA A 172 7.38 0.96 0.93
C ALA A 172 7.91 0.47 -0.44
N GLY A 173 8.74 1.30 -1.09
CA GLY A 173 9.31 1.02 -2.41
C GLY A 173 9.23 2.20 -3.37
N PRO A 174 8.11 2.95 -3.45
CA PRO A 174 8.02 4.15 -4.27
C PRO A 174 8.92 5.28 -3.76
N LEU A 175 9.64 5.93 -4.66
CA LEU A 175 10.62 6.96 -4.30
C LEU A 175 10.05 8.38 -4.30
N PHE A 176 8.74 8.53 -4.57
CA PHE A 176 8.03 9.81 -4.54
C PHE A 176 7.13 10.00 -3.31
N PHE A 177 7.18 9.10 -2.31
CA PHE A 177 6.37 9.23 -1.09
C PHE A 177 6.97 10.25 -0.09
N LEU A 178 8.23 10.06 0.28
CA LEU A 178 8.89 10.85 1.32
C LEU A 178 9.24 12.30 0.89
N PRO A 179 9.75 12.57 -0.33
CA PRO A 179 10.12 13.93 -0.69
C PRO A 179 8.98 14.96 -0.59
N PRO A 180 7.74 14.67 -1.05
CA PRO A 180 6.61 15.56 -0.83
C PRO A 180 6.29 15.83 0.64
N LEU A 181 6.43 14.84 1.53
CA LEU A 181 6.25 15.03 2.97
C LEU A 181 7.29 16.02 3.53
N VAL A 182 8.55 15.88 3.14
CA VAL A 182 9.63 16.82 3.52
C VAL A 182 9.34 18.23 2.98
N MET A 183 8.88 18.36 1.74
CA MET A 183 8.46 19.65 1.17
C MET A 183 7.30 20.27 1.95
N CYS A 184 6.27 19.49 2.28
CA CYS A 184 5.12 19.94 3.06
C CYS A 184 5.56 20.41 4.45
N LEU A 185 6.37 19.64 5.15
CA LEU A 185 6.86 20.00 6.49
C LEU A 185 7.78 21.23 6.46
N ASN A 186 8.55 21.43 5.40
CA ASN A 186 9.32 22.64 5.18
C ASN A 186 8.42 23.87 4.94
N ILE A 187 7.42 23.75 4.05
CA ILE A 187 6.45 24.82 3.74
C ILE A 187 5.69 25.25 5.00
N THR A 188 5.26 24.27 5.80
CA THR A 188 4.47 24.51 7.01
C THR A 188 5.32 24.92 8.23
N GLY A 189 6.65 24.87 8.14
CA GLY A 189 7.56 25.20 9.25
C GLY A 189 7.68 24.14 10.34
N HIS A 190 7.29 22.90 10.08
CA HIS A 190 7.27 21.79 11.06
C HIS A 190 8.38 20.75 10.84
N LEU A 191 9.25 20.93 9.84
CA LEU A 191 10.30 19.97 9.45
C LEU A 191 11.15 19.52 10.65
N ASN A 192 11.73 20.45 11.40
CA ASN A 192 12.63 20.11 12.51
C ASN A 192 11.90 19.55 13.74
N THR A 193 10.59 19.80 13.86
CA THR A 193 9.77 19.26 14.95
C THR A 193 9.37 17.82 14.66
N VAL A 194 9.01 17.51 13.41
CA VAL A 194 8.58 16.16 13.00
C VAL A 194 9.78 15.28 12.68
N PHE A 195 10.80 15.83 12.04
CA PHE A 195 12.07 15.16 11.73
C PHE A 195 13.23 15.88 12.41
N PRO A 196 13.56 15.52 13.67
CA PRO A 196 14.79 15.93 14.32
C PRO A 196 16.04 15.51 13.53
N ALA A 197 17.21 16.05 13.89
CA ALA A 197 18.45 15.85 13.15
C ALA A 197 18.77 14.38 12.82
N GLU A 198 18.53 13.45 13.74
CA GLU A 198 18.81 12.03 13.52
C GLU A 198 17.84 11.39 12.50
N TYR A 199 16.57 11.82 12.49
CA TYR A 199 15.63 11.39 11.45
C TYR A 199 16.07 11.90 10.08
N GLN A 200 16.52 13.16 10.00
CA GLN A 200 17.01 13.74 8.75
C GLN A 200 18.22 12.98 8.21
N LYS A 201 19.14 12.52 9.08
CA LYS A 201 20.26 11.66 8.67
C LYS A 201 19.80 10.31 8.11
N GLU A 202 18.83 9.67 8.77
CA GLU A 202 18.27 8.41 8.27
C GLU A 202 17.50 8.57 6.95
N ILE A 203 16.81 9.71 6.76
CA ILE A 203 16.16 10.05 5.49
C ILE A 203 17.20 10.23 4.38
N LEU A 204 18.27 10.97 4.66
CA LEU A 204 19.38 11.16 3.71
C LEU A 204 20.04 9.82 3.37
N ARG A 205 20.25 8.94 4.36
CA ARG A 205 20.76 7.57 4.13
C ARG A 205 19.91 6.81 3.12
N TYR A 206 18.59 6.80 3.30
CA TYR A 206 17.67 6.17 2.34
C TYR A 206 17.81 6.74 0.94
N ILE A 207 17.88 8.08 0.81
CA ILE A 207 18.07 8.72 -0.49
C ILE A 207 19.40 8.30 -1.13
N TYR A 208 20.51 8.29 -0.38
CA TYR A 208 21.82 7.91 -0.91
C TYR A 208 21.88 6.44 -1.33
N TYR A 209 21.29 5.56 -0.53
CA TYR A 209 21.36 4.12 -0.74
C TYR A 209 20.54 3.68 -1.95
N HIS A 210 19.56 4.48 -2.37
CA HIS A 210 18.73 4.21 -3.54
C HIS A 210 19.08 5.07 -4.76
N GLN A 211 20.19 5.83 -4.74
CA GLN A 211 20.67 6.52 -5.94
C GLN A 211 21.23 5.50 -6.95
N ASN A 212 20.73 5.53 -8.18
CA ASN A 212 21.22 4.72 -9.28
C ASN A 212 22.63 5.15 -9.71
N GLU A 213 23.35 4.25 -10.40
CA GLU A 213 24.74 4.50 -10.84
C GLU A 213 24.87 5.72 -11.77
N ASP A 214 23.80 6.05 -12.51
CA ASP A 214 23.74 7.23 -13.38
C ASP A 214 23.51 8.56 -12.63
N GLY A 215 23.30 8.50 -11.30
CA GLY A 215 23.05 9.65 -10.45
C GLY A 215 21.58 10.00 -10.25
N GLY A 216 20.64 9.27 -10.88
CA GLY A 216 19.21 9.49 -10.74
C GLY A 216 18.52 8.55 -9.75
N TRP A 217 17.18 8.66 -9.68
CA TRP A 217 16.29 7.80 -8.90
C TRP A 217 15.10 7.37 -9.75
N GLY A 218 14.70 6.11 -9.63
CA GLY A 218 13.54 5.59 -10.33
C GLY A 218 12.21 5.89 -9.65
N LEU A 219 11.11 5.51 -10.29
CA LEU A 219 9.76 5.64 -9.73
C LEU A 219 9.60 4.83 -8.43
N HIS A 220 10.33 3.72 -8.34
CA HIS A 220 10.49 2.85 -7.18
C HIS A 220 11.95 2.38 -7.08
N ILE A 221 12.32 1.73 -5.97
CA ILE A 221 13.71 1.30 -5.68
C ILE A 221 14.35 0.43 -6.77
N GLU A 222 13.57 -0.39 -7.50
CA GLU A 222 14.07 -1.23 -8.61
C GLU A 222 14.08 -0.53 -9.99
N GLY A 223 13.52 0.68 -10.08
CA GLY A 223 13.27 1.39 -11.33
C GLY A 223 14.51 2.08 -11.91
N HIS A 224 14.54 2.23 -13.23
CA HIS A 224 15.48 3.14 -13.91
C HIS A 224 15.21 4.59 -13.52
N SER A 225 16.21 5.45 -13.62
CA SER A 225 16.12 6.86 -13.24
C SER A 225 15.08 7.63 -14.03
N THR A 226 14.30 8.48 -13.33
CA THR A 226 13.19 9.29 -13.86
C THR A 226 13.37 10.76 -13.50
N MET A 227 12.82 11.68 -14.30
CA MET A 227 12.83 13.11 -13.96
C MET A 227 12.05 13.37 -12.67
N PHE A 228 10.92 12.68 -12.49
CA PHE A 228 10.09 12.84 -11.31
C PHE A 228 10.85 12.58 -10.02
N CYS A 229 11.32 11.36 -9.83
CA CYS A 229 11.96 10.99 -8.57
C CYS A 229 13.36 11.57 -8.42
N THR A 230 14.12 11.79 -9.51
CA THR A 230 15.45 12.41 -9.41
C THR A 230 15.37 13.85 -8.92
N ALA A 231 14.45 14.65 -9.47
CA ALA A 231 14.28 16.03 -9.04
C ALA A 231 13.69 16.13 -7.62
N LEU A 232 12.72 15.27 -7.29
CA LEU A 232 12.17 15.22 -5.93
C LEU A 232 13.24 14.84 -4.89
N SER A 233 14.05 13.81 -5.16
CA SER A 233 15.17 13.41 -4.29
C SER A 233 16.22 14.52 -4.16
N TYR A 234 16.59 15.18 -5.26
CA TYR A 234 17.50 16.33 -5.21
C TYR A 234 16.97 17.43 -4.30
N ILE A 235 15.72 17.87 -4.51
CA ILE A 235 15.10 18.92 -3.70
C ILE A 235 15.00 18.49 -2.23
N CYS A 236 14.69 17.22 -1.96
CA CYS A 236 14.65 16.68 -0.61
C CYS A 236 16.01 16.82 0.09
N MET A 237 17.11 16.40 -0.56
CA MET A 237 18.46 16.56 -0.02
C MET A 237 18.79 18.04 0.25
N ARG A 238 18.45 18.93 -0.69
CA ARG A 238 18.68 20.38 -0.55
C ARG A 238 17.89 20.99 0.62
N ILE A 239 16.64 20.56 0.85
CA ILE A 239 15.82 20.99 2.00
C ILE A 239 16.39 20.48 3.33
N LEU A 240 16.94 19.26 3.35
CA LEU A 240 17.58 18.65 4.52
C LEU A 240 18.99 19.17 4.80
N GLY A 241 19.46 20.16 4.02
CA GLY A 241 20.68 20.91 4.30
C GLY A 241 21.90 20.53 3.47
N GLU A 242 21.80 19.53 2.59
CA GLU A 242 22.90 19.19 1.68
C GLU A 242 23.15 20.31 0.70
N GLY A 243 24.42 20.62 0.41
CA GLY A 243 24.81 21.61 -0.60
C GLY A 243 24.50 21.16 -2.03
N ALA A 244 24.58 22.09 -2.99
CA ALA A 244 24.35 21.79 -4.41
C ALA A 244 25.37 20.75 -4.95
N ASP A 245 26.58 20.72 -4.39
CA ASP A 245 27.61 19.71 -4.66
C ASP A 245 27.86 18.79 -3.44
N GLY A 246 26.88 18.74 -2.52
CA GLY A 246 26.93 17.93 -1.31
C GLY A 246 26.37 16.51 -1.47
N GLY A 247 26.08 15.89 -0.34
CA GLY A 247 25.64 14.50 -0.23
C GLY A 247 26.78 13.49 -0.29
N GLU A 248 26.48 12.28 0.17
CA GLU A 248 27.41 11.15 0.08
C GLU A 248 27.78 10.90 -1.38
N ASP A 249 29.08 10.73 -1.66
CA ASP A 249 29.59 10.47 -3.02
C ASP A 249 29.12 11.52 -4.07
N ASN A 250 29.01 12.79 -3.65
CA ASN A 250 28.53 13.91 -4.47
C ASN A 250 27.12 13.67 -5.06
N ALA A 251 26.24 13.02 -4.30
CA ALA A 251 24.89 12.66 -4.74
C ALA A 251 24.13 13.84 -5.38
N CYS A 252 24.20 15.04 -4.79
CA CYS A 252 23.53 16.23 -5.34
C CYS A 252 24.10 16.64 -6.72
N ALA A 253 25.43 16.65 -6.88
CA ALA A 253 26.04 17.05 -8.15
C ALA A 253 25.68 16.09 -9.29
N ARG A 254 25.67 14.77 -9.01
CA ARG A 254 25.27 13.75 -9.98
C ARG A 254 23.79 13.85 -10.35
N ALA A 255 22.93 14.03 -9.35
CA ALA A 255 21.50 14.23 -9.54
C ALA A 255 21.22 15.47 -10.39
N ARG A 256 21.84 16.61 -10.07
CA ARG A 256 21.68 17.84 -10.85
C ARG A 256 22.18 17.66 -12.28
N LYS A 257 23.32 17.00 -12.48
CA LYS A 257 23.81 16.67 -13.81
C LYS A 257 22.79 15.83 -14.58
N TRP A 258 22.28 14.76 -13.98
CA TRP A 258 21.26 13.92 -14.59
C TRP A 258 20.02 14.74 -14.98
N ILE A 259 19.50 15.59 -14.08
CA ILE A 259 18.34 16.46 -14.35
C ILE A 259 18.60 17.37 -15.55
N LEU A 260 19.75 18.04 -15.59
CA LEU A 260 20.08 18.99 -16.67
C LEU A 260 20.30 18.29 -18.01
N ASP A 261 20.95 17.13 -18.01
CA ASP A 261 21.18 16.32 -19.22
C ASP A 261 19.86 15.82 -19.85
N HIS A 262 18.80 15.70 -19.04
CA HIS A 262 17.46 15.26 -19.47
C HIS A 262 16.46 16.43 -19.66
N GLY A 263 16.95 17.65 -19.84
CA GLY A 263 16.14 18.83 -20.21
C GLY A 263 15.67 19.69 -19.03
N GLY A 264 16.15 19.40 -17.82
CA GLY A 264 15.80 20.11 -16.59
C GLY A 264 14.34 19.89 -16.17
N ILE A 265 13.95 20.51 -15.05
CA ILE A 265 12.60 20.31 -14.48
C ILE A 265 11.46 20.90 -15.32
N THR A 266 11.74 21.47 -16.50
CA THR A 266 10.73 21.77 -17.51
C THR A 266 10.09 20.50 -18.08
N HIS A 267 10.79 19.37 -18.05
CA HIS A 267 10.27 18.07 -18.52
C HIS A 267 9.67 17.22 -17.38
N MET A 268 9.38 17.81 -16.23
CA MET A 268 8.73 17.15 -15.11
C MET A 268 7.35 16.58 -15.51
N PRO A 269 6.93 15.36 -15.11
CA PRO A 269 5.55 14.90 -15.32
C PRO A 269 4.53 15.66 -14.45
N SER A 270 3.24 15.48 -14.74
CA SER A 270 2.13 16.27 -14.17
C SER A 270 2.13 16.38 -12.63
N TRP A 271 2.28 15.27 -11.90
CA TRP A 271 2.35 15.28 -10.43
C TRP A 271 3.55 16.04 -9.90
N GLY A 272 4.69 15.92 -10.57
CA GLY A 272 5.88 16.70 -10.23
C GLY A 272 5.65 18.18 -10.47
N LYS A 273 5.04 18.59 -11.60
CA LYS A 273 4.69 20.00 -11.85
C LYS A 273 3.81 20.56 -10.75
N THR A 274 2.86 19.79 -10.24
CA THR A 274 2.03 20.17 -9.08
C THR A 274 2.87 20.44 -7.84
N TRP A 275 3.72 19.49 -7.41
CA TRP A 275 4.58 19.66 -6.24
C TRP A 275 5.59 20.80 -6.38
N LEU A 276 6.19 20.95 -7.56
CA LEU A 276 7.12 22.04 -7.84
C LEU A 276 6.42 23.41 -7.87
N SER A 277 5.16 23.46 -8.31
CA SER A 277 4.34 24.68 -8.25
C SER A 277 3.97 25.05 -6.82
N ILE A 278 3.59 24.05 -6.02
CA ILE A 278 3.33 24.20 -4.58
C ILE A 278 4.59 24.71 -3.86
N LEU A 279 5.76 24.16 -4.15
CA LEU A 279 7.02 24.57 -3.55
C LEU A 279 7.46 25.98 -4.00
N GLY A 280 6.99 26.43 -5.16
CA GLY A 280 7.35 27.71 -5.75
C GLY A 280 8.62 27.65 -6.61
N VAL A 281 9.04 26.48 -7.07
CA VAL A 281 10.14 26.34 -8.04
C VAL A 281 9.63 26.16 -9.47
N PHE A 282 8.31 26.21 -9.71
CA PHE A 282 7.66 26.08 -11.02
C PHE A 282 6.40 26.96 -11.03
N GLU A 283 5.99 27.50 -12.19
CA GLU A 283 4.78 28.35 -12.27
C GLU A 283 3.53 27.51 -12.57
N TRP A 284 2.43 27.71 -11.83
CA TRP A 284 1.15 27.01 -12.05
C TRP A 284 0.61 27.08 -13.49
N ILE A 285 0.95 28.14 -14.23
CA ILE A 285 0.58 28.31 -15.64
C ILE A 285 1.27 27.31 -16.57
N GLY A 286 2.36 26.67 -16.11
CA GLY A 286 3.04 25.58 -16.78
C GLY A 286 2.46 24.20 -16.51
N SER A 287 1.35 24.10 -15.76
CA SER A 287 0.67 22.84 -15.45
C SER A 287 -0.63 22.70 -16.23
N ASN A 288 -1.04 21.46 -16.50
CA ASN A 288 -2.38 21.20 -17.02
C ASN A 288 -3.44 21.57 -15.96
N PRO A 289 -4.64 22.03 -16.36
CA PRO A 289 -5.61 22.59 -15.42
C PRO A 289 -6.20 21.48 -14.54
N MET A 290 -6.27 21.72 -13.23
CA MET A 290 -6.94 20.85 -12.26
C MET A 290 -8.10 21.61 -11.60
N PRO A 291 -9.18 21.91 -12.34
CA PRO A 291 -10.22 22.83 -11.87
C PRO A 291 -11.01 22.23 -10.69
N PRO A 292 -11.13 22.93 -9.54
CA PRO A 292 -11.97 22.46 -8.44
C PRO A 292 -13.46 22.37 -8.81
N GLU A 293 -13.89 23.03 -9.88
CA GLU A 293 -15.27 22.94 -10.39
C GLU A 293 -15.69 21.53 -10.80
N PHE A 294 -14.72 20.64 -11.00
CA PHE A 294 -14.96 19.22 -11.21
C PHE A 294 -15.81 18.59 -10.09
N TRP A 295 -15.66 19.05 -8.84
CA TRP A 295 -16.36 18.52 -7.66
C TRP A 295 -17.81 18.98 -7.51
N ILE A 296 -18.26 19.92 -8.35
CA ILE A 296 -19.66 20.39 -8.35
C ILE A 296 -20.41 20.01 -9.63
N LEU A 297 -19.83 19.11 -10.43
CA LEU A 297 -20.49 18.57 -11.61
C LEU A 297 -21.77 17.80 -11.22
N PRO A 298 -22.82 17.82 -12.06
CA PRO A 298 -24.00 16.99 -11.84
C PRO A 298 -23.66 15.48 -11.87
N SER A 299 -24.23 14.70 -10.94
CA SER A 299 -24.00 13.24 -10.81
C SER A 299 -24.42 12.42 -12.04
N CYS A 300 -25.28 12.98 -12.89
CA CYS A 300 -25.68 12.34 -14.15
C CYS A 300 -24.55 12.30 -15.19
N LEU A 301 -23.53 13.16 -15.09
CA LEU A 301 -22.43 13.19 -16.06
C LEU A 301 -21.55 11.94 -15.92
N PRO A 302 -21.02 11.40 -17.04
CA PRO A 302 -20.16 10.22 -17.01
C PRO A 302 -18.84 10.49 -16.26
N MET A 303 -18.28 11.70 -16.40
CA MET A 303 -17.05 12.14 -15.73
C MET A 303 -17.23 12.53 -14.26
N HIS A 304 -18.37 12.26 -13.63
CA HIS A 304 -18.60 12.72 -12.27
C HIS A 304 -17.59 12.07 -11.29
N PRO A 305 -16.95 12.83 -10.37
CA PRO A 305 -15.88 12.32 -9.52
C PRO A 305 -16.22 11.07 -8.71
N ALA A 306 -17.48 10.92 -8.28
CA ALA A 306 -17.97 9.73 -7.57
C ALA A 306 -17.88 8.41 -8.36
N LYS A 307 -17.70 8.49 -9.68
CA LYS A 307 -17.54 7.33 -10.56
C LYS A 307 -16.07 6.99 -10.82
N MET A 308 -15.15 7.83 -10.39
CA MET A 308 -13.72 7.59 -10.55
C MET A 308 -13.21 6.67 -9.46
N TRP A 309 -12.13 5.96 -9.77
CA TRP A 309 -11.38 5.17 -8.80
C TRP A 309 -11.02 6.01 -7.56
N CYS A 310 -11.09 5.39 -6.38
CA CYS A 310 -10.92 6.05 -5.09
C CYS A 310 -9.56 6.76 -4.97
N TYR A 311 -8.46 6.08 -5.27
CA TYR A 311 -7.14 6.71 -5.25
C TYR A 311 -7.06 7.91 -6.20
N CYS A 312 -7.49 7.76 -7.46
CA CYS A 312 -7.42 8.88 -8.40
C CYS A 312 -8.25 10.09 -7.94
N ARG A 313 -9.50 9.90 -7.49
CA ARG A 313 -10.29 11.04 -7.01
C ARG A 313 -9.65 11.65 -5.75
N MET A 314 -9.12 10.83 -4.84
CA MET A 314 -8.61 11.30 -3.55
C MET A 314 -7.24 12.00 -3.69
N VAL A 315 -6.43 11.69 -4.71
CA VAL A 315 -5.24 12.47 -5.06
C VAL A 315 -5.62 13.81 -5.70
N TYR A 316 -6.48 13.77 -6.73
CA TYR A 316 -6.79 14.98 -7.50
C TYR A 316 -7.66 15.99 -6.74
N MET A 317 -8.35 15.56 -5.68
CA MET A 317 -9.16 16.44 -4.84
C MET A 317 -8.34 17.54 -4.15
N PRO A 318 -7.37 17.24 -3.27
CA PRO A 318 -6.52 18.27 -2.69
C PRO A 318 -5.61 18.96 -3.72
N MET A 319 -5.14 18.27 -4.76
CA MET A 319 -4.40 18.93 -5.85
C MET A 319 -5.24 20.03 -6.53
N SER A 320 -6.51 19.76 -6.81
CA SER A 320 -7.42 20.75 -7.43
C SER A 320 -7.75 21.91 -6.49
N TYR A 321 -7.82 21.68 -5.18
CA TYR A 321 -7.99 22.73 -4.18
C TYR A 321 -6.78 23.68 -4.17
N LEU A 322 -5.58 23.13 -4.08
CA LEU A 322 -4.31 23.88 -4.08
C LEU A 322 -4.10 24.61 -5.42
N TYR A 323 -4.40 23.95 -6.54
CA TYR A 323 -4.41 24.56 -7.87
C TYR A 323 -5.41 25.72 -7.92
N GLY A 324 -6.67 25.51 -7.52
CA GLY A 324 -7.72 26.52 -7.57
C GLY A 324 -7.42 27.76 -6.71
N LYS A 325 -6.72 27.57 -5.58
CA LYS A 325 -6.17 28.64 -4.73
C LYS A 325 -4.91 29.29 -5.30
N ARG A 326 -4.26 28.65 -6.28
CA ARG A 326 -2.90 28.97 -6.76
C ARG A 326 -1.91 29.02 -5.59
N PHE A 327 -2.01 28.04 -4.70
CA PHE A 327 -1.19 27.98 -3.50
C PHE A 327 0.29 27.86 -3.88
N VAL A 328 1.13 28.68 -3.24
CA VAL A 328 2.59 28.63 -3.35
C VAL A 328 3.16 28.82 -1.95
N GLY A 329 4.09 27.94 -1.56
CA GLY A 329 4.80 28.04 -0.29
C GLY A 329 5.74 29.24 -0.22
N PRO A 330 6.38 29.48 0.92
CA PRO A 330 7.31 30.60 1.09
C PRO A 330 8.50 30.54 0.13
N ILE A 331 8.76 31.63 -0.60
CA ILE A 331 9.93 31.75 -1.48
C ILE A 331 11.16 32.09 -0.64
N THR A 332 11.89 31.07 -0.20
CA THR A 332 13.10 31.21 0.63
C THR A 332 14.35 31.36 -0.25
N PRO A 333 15.53 31.73 0.32
CA PRO A 333 16.79 31.73 -0.42
C PRO A 333 17.11 30.37 -1.07
N LEU A 334 16.74 29.26 -0.42
CA LEU A 334 16.88 27.92 -0.99
C LEU A 334 16.01 27.74 -2.23
N ILE A 335 14.76 28.20 -2.21
CA ILE A 335 13.86 28.14 -3.38
C ILE A 335 14.44 28.93 -4.55
N LEU A 336 15.05 30.10 -4.30
CA LEU A 336 15.72 30.88 -5.33
C LEU A 336 16.94 30.15 -5.91
N GLN A 337 17.75 29.49 -5.07
CA GLN A 337 18.86 28.65 -5.52
C GLN A 337 18.38 27.49 -6.39
N LEU A 338 17.30 26.79 -6.00
CA LEU A 338 16.73 25.70 -6.78
C LEU A 338 16.26 26.15 -8.17
N ARG A 339 15.75 27.38 -8.31
CA ARG A 339 15.39 27.99 -9.61
C ARG A 339 16.60 28.27 -10.51
N GLU A 340 17.80 28.36 -9.96
CA GLU A 340 19.05 28.50 -10.70
C GLU A 340 19.67 27.12 -11.02
N GLU A 341 19.52 26.16 -10.11
CA GLU A 341 20.16 24.84 -10.18
C GLU A 341 19.47 23.87 -11.16
N LEU A 342 18.14 23.95 -11.31
CA LEU A 342 17.33 22.88 -11.91
C LEU A 342 16.89 23.12 -13.37
N TYR A 343 17.29 24.25 -13.95
CA TYR A 343 16.86 24.67 -15.29
C TYR A 343 18.03 24.73 -16.27
N THR A 344 17.79 24.33 -17.51
CA THR A 344 18.75 24.46 -18.63
C THR A 344 18.83 25.89 -19.20
N GLN A 345 17.94 26.77 -18.74
CA GLN A 345 17.85 28.17 -19.13
C GLN A 345 17.45 29.03 -17.91
N PRO A 346 17.65 30.35 -17.92
CA PRO A 346 17.23 31.22 -16.82
C PRO A 346 15.73 31.08 -16.52
N TYR A 347 15.37 30.95 -15.24
CA TYR A 347 13.99 30.75 -14.77
C TYR A 347 12.99 31.77 -15.35
N ASN A 348 13.40 33.05 -15.41
CA ASN A 348 12.57 34.15 -15.92
C ASN A 348 12.36 34.14 -17.44
N GLN A 349 13.08 33.29 -18.18
CA GLN A 349 12.95 33.13 -19.64
C GLN A 349 12.13 31.90 -20.03
N VAL A 350 11.67 31.09 -19.06
CA VAL A 350 10.89 29.88 -19.31
C VAL A 350 9.52 30.23 -19.90
N ASN A 351 9.20 29.65 -21.05
CA ASN A 351 7.87 29.76 -21.66
C ASN A 351 6.91 28.73 -21.06
N TRP A 352 6.40 29.03 -19.87
CA TRP A 352 5.54 28.13 -19.10
C TRP A 352 4.37 27.54 -19.88
N LYS A 353 3.76 28.30 -20.81
CA LYS A 353 2.63 27.80 -21.61
C LYS A 353 2.98 26.55 -22.44
N GLN A 354 4.20 26.48 -22.95
CA GLN A 354 4.68 25.34 -23.74
C GLN A 354 5.09 24.16 -22.85
N VAL A 355 5.58 24.45 -21.64
CA VAL A 355 6.05 23.45 -20.67
C VAL A 355 4.93 22.50 -20.21
N ARG A 356 3.65 22.92 -20.28
CA ARG A 356 2.47 22.09 -19.94
C ARG A 356 2.48 20.68 -20.50
N HIS A 357 2.91 20.53 -21.76
CA HIS A 357 2.88 19.26 -22.48
C HIS A 357 4.24 18.57 -22.53
N LEU A 358 5.28 19.17 -21.94
CA LEU A 358 6.59 18.54 -21.85
C LEU A 358 6.59 17.50 -20.72
N CYS A 359 7.14 16.32 -21.02
CA CYS A 359 7.39 15.25 -20.07
C CYS A 359 8.66 14.52 -20.53
N ALA A 360 9.54 14.15 -19.60
CA ALA A 360 10.76 13.42 -19.92
C ALA A 360 10.40 12.02 -20.42
N LYS A 361 11.15 11.51 -21.40
CA LYS A 361 10.84 10.23 -22.05
C LYS A 361 10.91 9.06 -21.05
N GLU A 362 11.78 9.15 -20.05
CA GLU A 362 11.98 8.17 -18.99
C GLU A 362 10.75 8.00 -18.08
N ASP A 363 9.92 9.04 -18.00
CA ASP A 363 8.71 9.09 -17.18
C ASP A 363 7.45 8.69 -17.98
N ILE A 364 7.51 8.64 -19.31
CA ILE A 364 6.34 8.34 -20.14
C ILE A 364 6.13 6.82 -20.22
N TYR A 365 5.11 6.35 -19.51
CA TYR A 365 4.59 4.99 -19.62
C TYR A 365 3.20 4.96 -20.27
N TYR A 366 2.36 5.95 -19.99
CA TYR A 366 1.04 6.13 -20.57
C TYR A 366 0.94 7.48 -21.31
N PRO A 367 1.29 7.53 -22.60
CA PRO A 367 1.29 8.77 -23.37
C PRO A 367 -0.14 9.28 -23.59
N HIS A 368 -0.32 10.59 -23.48
CA HIS A 368 -1.62 11.23 -23.73
C HIS A 368 -2.07 11.02 -25.19
N PRO A 369 -3.31 10.54 -25.43
CA PRO A 369 -3.89 10.59 -26.75
C PRO A 369 -4.24 12.03 -27.12
N LEU A 370 -4.22 12.35 -28.43
CA LEU A 370 -4.52 13.71 -28.94
C LEU A 370 -5.84 14.30 -28.41
N ILE A 371 -6.85 13.47 -28.19
CA ILE A 371 -8.14 13.91 -27.65
C ILE A 371 -8.02 14.51 -26.25
N GLN A 372 -7.10 13.98 -25.44
CA GLN A 372 -6.83 14.45 -24.10
C GLN A 372 -6.11 15.80 -24.15
N ASP A 373 -5.10 15.95 -25.00
CA ASP A 373 -4.40 17.23 -25.18
C ASP A 373 -5.36 18.34 -25.63
N LEU A 374 -6.25 18.04 -26.58
CA LEU A 374 -7.28 18.97 -27.05
C LEU A 374 -8.24 19.38 -25.92
N LEU A 375 -8.60 18.44 -25.04
CA LEU A 375 -9.44 18.72 -23.88
C LEU A 375 -8.70 19.62 -22.89
N TRP A 376 -7.44 19.34 -22.58
CA TRP A 376 -6.63 20.12 -21.63
C TRP A 376 -6.31 21.52 -22.16
N ASP A 377 -6.08 21.65 -23.46
CA ASP A 377 -5.92 22.95 -24.13
C ASP A 377 -7.21 23.75 -24.13
N SER A 378 -8.35 23.09 -24.36
CA SER A 378 -9.66 23.74 -24.29
C SER A 378 -9.95 24.27 -22.88
N LEU A 379 -9.71 23.45 -21.86
CA LEU A 379 -9.84 23.88 -20.46
C LEU A 379 -8.92 25.04 -20.13
N TYR A 380 -7.69 25.03 -20.65
CA TYR A 380 -6.70 26.05 -20.36
C TYR A 380 -6.95 27.38 -21.08
N ILE A 381 -7.35 27.34 -22.35
CA ILE A 381 -7.55 28.53 -23.19
C ILE A 381 -8.89 29.19 -22.88
N PHE A 382 -9.94 28.41 -22.64
CA PHE A 382 -11.30 28.93 -22.51
C PHE A 382 -11.80 28.90 -21.06
N THR A 383 -11.73 27.74 -20.41
CA THR A 383 -12.37 27.52 -19.11
C THR A 383 -11.63 28.24 -17.97
N GLU A 384 -10.31 28.12 -17.90
CA GLU A 384 -9.52 28.73 -16.83
C GLU A 384 -9.59 30.27 -16.83
N PRO A 385 -9.42 30.99 -17.94
CA PRO A 385 -9.58 32.44 -17.98
C PRO A 385 -11.00 32.90 -17.63
N LEU A 386 -12.02 32.07 -17.89
CA LEU A 386 -13.39 32.36 -17.51
C LEU A 386 -13.60 32.21 -16.00
N LEU A 387 -13.19 31.08 -15.42
CA LEU A 387 -13.41 30.73 -14.00
C LEU A 387 -12.50 31.50 -13.03
N THR A 388 -11.39 32.07 -13.52
CA THR A 388 -10.52 32.95 -12.72
C THR A 388 -10.96 34.41 -12.70
N ARG A 389 -11.97 34.79 -13.51
CA ARG A 389 -12.47 36.18 -13.58
C ARG A 389 -13.81 36.36 -12.88
N TRP A 390 -14.07 37.59 -12.44
CA TRP A 390 -15.38 37.97 -11.92
C TRP A 390 -16.44 37.89 -13.03
N PRO A 391 -17.67 37.38 -12.77
CA PRO A 391 -18.19 36.93 -11.47
C PRO A 391 -17.96 35.43 -11.18
N PHE A 392 -17.49 34.64 -12.15
CA PHE A 392 -17.38 33.18 -12.03
C PHE A 392 -16.40 32.74 -10.95
N ASN A 393 -15.31 33.48 -10.75
CA ASN A 393 -14.37 33.20 -9.66
C ASN A 393 -15.06 33.23 -8.29
N LYS A 394 -15.89 34.26 -8.05
CA LYS A 394 -16.60 34.42 -6.78
C LYS A 394 -17.79 33.48 -6.63
N LEU A 395 -18.54 33.23 -7.70
CA LEU A 395 -19.79 32.47 -7.62
C LEU A 395 -19.60 30.96 -7.81
N VAL A 396 -18.60 30.56 -8.58
CA VAL A 396 -18.39 29.16 -9.00
C VAL A 396 -17.12 28.61 -8.38
N ARG A 397 -15.96 29.26 -8.56
CA ARG A 397 -14.68 28.75 -8.04
C ARG A 397 -14.62 28.72 -6.53
N GLU A 398 -15.01 29.80 -5.86
CA GLU A 398 -15.07 29.80 -4.38
C GLU A 398 -16.00 28.72 -3.83
N LYS A 399 -17.18 28.53 -4.46
CA LYS A 399 -18.11 27.46 -4.09
C LYS A 399 -17.49 26.08 -4.31
N ALA A 400 -16.82 25.88 -5.44
CA ALA A 400 -16.15 24.63 -5.75
C ALA A 400 -15.03 24.31 -4.74
N LEU A 401 -14.24 25.32 -4.35
CA LEU A 401 -13.22 25.18 -3.30
C LEU A 401 -13.84 24.80 -1.94
N GLN A 402 -14.96 25.41 -1.56
CA GLN A 402 -15.68 25.04 -0.33
C GLN A 402 -16.19 23.60 -0.36
N VAL A 403 -16.75 23.16 -1.48
CA VAL A 403 -17.19 21.75 -1.66
C VAL A 403 -16.00 20.82 -1.59
N THR A 404 -14.90 21.15 -2.28
CA THR A 404 -13.67 20.35 -2.28
C THR A 404 -13.14 20.17 -0.86
N MET A 405 -13.02 21.26 -0.09
CA MET A 405 -12.53 21.20 1.29
C MET A 405 -13.48 20.44 2.21
N LYS A 406 -14.80 20.54 2.00
CA LYS A 406 -15.78 19.72 2.72
C LYS A 406 -15.52 18.22 2.52
N HIS A 407 -15.19 17.78 1.30
CA HIS A 407 -14.85 16.38 1.05
C HIS A 407 -13.52 15.99 1.70
N ILE A 408 -12.51 16.87 1.67
CA ILE A 408 -11.22 16.64 2.36
C ILE A 408 -11.44 16.44 3.87
N HIS A 409 -12.12 17.38 4.54
CA HIS A 409 -12.42 17.26 5.97
C HIS A 409 -13.23 16.02 6.32
N TYR A 410 -14.19 15.66 5.46
CA TYR A 410 -14.97 14.45 5.66
C TYR A 410 -14.10 13.20 5.59
N GLU A 411 -13.22 13.10 4.59
CA GLU A 411 -12.28 11.99 4.52
C GLU A 411 -11.36 11.95 5.73
N ASP A 412 -10.82 13.09 6.14
CA ASP A 412 -9.90 13.19 7.27
C ASP A 412 -10.55 12.69 8.56
N GLU A 413 -11.82 13.02 8.80
CA GLU A 413 -12.54 12.55 9.97
C GLU A 413 -12.82 11.04 9.93
N ASN A 414 -13.25 10.51 8.77
CA ASN A 414 -13.65 9.12 8.64
C ASN A 414 -12.47 8.14 8.59
N SER A 415 -11.30 8.59 8.13
CA SER A 415 -10.03 7.84 8.16
C SER A 415 -9.14 8.20 9.35
N ARG A 416 -9.64 9.02 10.29
CA ARG A 416 -8.91 9.48 11.47
C ARG A 416 -7.55 10.09 11.13
N TYR A 417 -7.53 10.86 10.04
CA TYR A 417 -6.39 11.62 9.50
C TYR A 417 -5.26 10.76 8.94
N ILE A 418 -5.51 9.45 8.77
CA ILE A 418 -4.66 8.52 8.02
C ILE A 418 -4.88 8.77 6.53
N THR A 419 -6.10 8.97 6.04
CA THR A 419 -6.48 8.99 4.61
C THR A 419 -6.27 7.63 3.92
N ILE A 420 -6.58 7.53 2.62
CA ILE A 420 -6.49 6.27 1.85
C ILE A 420 -5.05 5.88 1.47
N GLY A 421 -4.09 6.81 1.52
CA GLY A 421 -2.75 6.59 1.01
C GLY A 421 -1.79 7.73 1.33
N CYS A 422 -0.50 7.49 1.15
CA CYS A 422 0.56 8.45 1.48
C CYS A 422 0.55 9.73 0.63
N VAL A 423 0.19 9.65 -0.65
CA VAL A 423 0.14 10.83 -1.53
C VAL A 423 -0.97 11.76 -1.08
N GLU A 424 -2.15 11.19 -0.83
CA GLU A 424 -3.34 11.86 -0.32
C GLU A 424 -3.09 12.41 1.08
N LYS A 425 -2.45 11.64 1.94
CA LYS A 425 -2.09 12.04 3.30
C LYS A 425 -1.35 13.37 3.34
N VAL A 426 -0.33 13.54 2.49
CA VAL A 426 0.46 14.78 2.44
C VAL A 426 -0.32 15.92 1.80
N LEU A 427 -1.07 15.64 0.72
CA LEU A 427 -1.84 16.67 0.02
C LEU A 427 -3.03 17.20 0.84
N CYS A 428 -3.79 16.34 1.50
CA CYS A 428 -4.88 16.71 2.41
C CYS A 428 -4.33 17.50 3.60
N MET A 429 -3.24 17.04 4.20
CA MET A 429 -2.57 17.77 5.28
C MET A 429 -2.17 19.19 4.86
N LEU A 430 -1.59 19.34 3.66
CA LEU A 430 -1.23 20.65 3.14
C LEU A 430 -2.45 21.51 2.79
N ALA A 431 -3.51 20.92 2.24
CA ALA A 431 -4.75 21.62 1.94
C ALA A 431 -5.41 22.16 3.21
N CYS A 432 -5.46 21.37 4.28
CA CYS A 432 -5.94 21.78 5.60
C CYS A 432 -5.09 22.90 6.20
N TRP A 433 -3.75 22.84 6.06
CA TRP A 433 -2.88 23.96 6.46
C TRP A 433 -3.12 25.22 5.62
N ALA A 434 -3.34 25.07 4.32
CA ALA A 434 -3.62 26.19 3.42
C ALA A 434 -5.00 26.84 3.67
N GLU A 435 -5.96 26.10 4.24
CA GLU A 435 -7.22 26.65 4.73
C GLU A 435 -7.04 27.40 6.06
N ASP A 436 -6.48 26.71 7.07
CA ASP A 436 -6.20 27.27 8.39
C ASP A 436 -4.91 26.67 8.97
N PRO A 437 -3.78 27.41 8.95
CA PRO A 437 -2.50 26.95 9.49
C PRO A 437 -2.54 26.59 10.98
N ASN A 438 -3.50 27.15 11.73
CA ASN A 438 -3.66 26.90 13.17
C ASN A 438 -4.84 25.97 13.49
N GLY A 439 -5.51 25.45 12.46
CA GLY A 439 -6.70 24.63 12.56
C GLY A 439 -6.43 23.24 13.13
N ASP A 440 -7.47 22.63 13.69
CA ASP A 440 -7.33 21.33 14.34
C ASP A 440 -7.14 20.18 13.33
N TYR A 441 -7.64 20.32 12.10
CA TYR A 441 -7.43 19.30 11.04
C TYR A 441 -5.95 19.12 10.73
N PHE A 442 -5.20 20.21 10.55
CA PHE A 442 -3.76 20.16 10.31
C PHE A 442 -2.99 19.53 11.49
N LYS A 443 -3.29 19.94 12.73
CA LYS A 443 -2.65 19.35 13.93
C LYS A 443 -2.87 17.85 14.04
N LYS A 444 -4.09 17.39 13.75
CA LYS A 444 -4.42 15.96 13.77
C LYS A 444 -3.72 15.19 12.64
N HIS A 445 -3.52 15.79 11.47
CA HIS A 445 -2.68 15.18 10.45
C HIS A 445 -1.22 15.05 10.88
N ILE A 446 -0.61 16.08 11.48
CA ILE A 446 0.77 16.00 11.97
C ILE A 446 0.93 14.84 12.96
N ALA A 447 -0.05 14.66 13.86
CA ALA A 447 -0.05 13.57 14.83
C ALA A 447 -0.13 12.16 14.21
N ARG A 448 -0.51 12.05 12.93
CA ARG A 448 -0.61 10.80 12.15
C ARG A 448 0.53 10.58 11.17
N ILE A 449 1.56 11.42 11.17
CA ILE A 449 2.77 11.18 10.36
C ILE A 449 3.51 9.92 10.81
N PRO A 450 3.67 9.62 12.12
CA PRO A 450 4.41 8.42 12.55
C PRO A 450 3.89 7.11 11.96
N ASP A 451 2.59 6.99 11.69
CA ASP A 451 1.98 5.80 11.08
C ASP A 451 2.54 5.47 9.66
N TYR A 452 3.19 6.46 9.03
CA TYR A 452 3.75 6.39 7.68
C TYR A 452 5.27 6.22 7.66
N ILE A 453 5.94 6.20 8.80
CA ILE A 453 7.41 6.19 8.87
C ILE A 453 7.92 4.79 9.22
N TRP A 454 8.79 4.27 8.37
CA TRP A 454 9.45 2.98 8.59
C TRP A 454 10.97 3.15 8.58
N VAL A 455 11.66 2.34 9.39
CA VAL A 455 13.12 2.36 9.52
C VAL A 455 13.67 0.96 9.29
N ALA A 456 14.58 0.85 8.33
CA ALA A 456 15.32 -0.39 8.06
C ALA A 456 16.82 -0.08 7.87
N GLU A 457 17.62 -1.08 7.53
CA GLU A 457 19.07 -0.95 7.35
C GLU A 457 19.48 -0.02 6.20
N ASP A 458 18.52 0.36 5.35
CA ASP A 458 18.69 1.35 4.30
C ASP A 458 18.25 2.77 4.70
N GLY A 459 17.70 2.97 5.90
CA GLY A 459 17.35 4.29 6.46
C GLY A 459 15.85 4.50 6.70
N ILE A 460 15.45 5.75 6.88
CA ILE A 460 14.05 6.15 7.06
C ILE A 460 13.39 6.34 5.69
N LYS A 461 12.24 5.70 5.54
CA LYS A 461 11.37 5.84 4.38
C LYS A 461 9.93 6.16 4.80
N MET A 462 9.18 6.74 3.87
CA MET A 462 7.73 6.84 4.00
C MET A 462 7.11 5.62 3.32
N GLN A 463 6.34 4.84 4.08
CA GLN A 463 5.51 3.75 3.54
C GLN A 463 4.16 4.28 3.10
N SER A 464 3.40 3.50 2.32
CA SER A 464 2.05 3.92 1.93
C SER A 464 1.19 4.16 3.15
N PHE A 465 1.16 3.18 4.06
CA PHE A 465 0.73 3.13 5.44
C PHE A 465 1.06 1.66 5.84
N GLY A 466 0.77 1.20 7.06
CA GLY A 466 1.06 -0.21 7.38
C GLY A 466 0.24 -1.23 6.57
N SER A 467 0.68 -2.48 6.52
CA SER A 467 -0.01 -3.63 5.90
C SER A 467 -0.53 -4.62 6.94
N GLN A 468 -0.84 -4.15 8.15
CA GLN A 468 -0.94 -4.99 9.35
C GLN A 468 -1.99 -6.09 9.24
N GLU A 469 -3.20 -5.78 8.78
CA GLU A 469 -4.27 -6.78 8.61
C GLU A 469 -3.98 -7.71 7.44
N TRP A 470 -3.46 -7.20 6.33
CA TRP A 470 -3.08 -8.02 5.18
C TRP A 470 -2.02 -9.07 5.56
N ASP A 471 -0.93 -8.63 6.19
CA ASP A 471 0.16 -9.50 6.62
C ASP A 471 -0.30 -10.48 7.69
N THR A 472 -1.10 -10.03 8.66
CA THR A 472 -1.62 -10.90 9.71
C THR A 472 -2.58 -11.95 9.17
N GLY A 473 -3.45 -11.56 8.22
CA GLY A 473 -4.36 -12.45 7.52
C GLY A 473 -3.62 -13.58 6.82
N PHE A 474 -2.57 -13.29 6.06
CA PHE A 474 -1.77 -14.33 5.41
C PHE A 474 -0.85 -15.09 6.37
N ALA A 475 -0.22 -14.41 7.33
CA ALA A 475 0.62 -15.03 8.35
C ALA A 475 -0.15 -16.12 9.12
N VAL A 476 -1.37 -15.83 9.55
CA VAL A 476 -2.22 -16.79 10.25
C VAL A 476 -2.57 -17.98 9.37
N GLN A 477 -2.97 -17.74 8.12
CA GLN A 477 -3.30 -18.83 7.20
C GLN A 477 -2.09 -19.74 6.95
N ALA A 478 -0.91 -19.13 6.81
CA ALA A 478 0.35 -19.82 6.66
C ALA A 478 0.69 -20.71 7.86
N LEU A 479 0.57 -20.14 9.06
CA LEU A 479 0.80 -20.85 10.31
C LEU A 479 -0.21 -21.99 10.52
N LEU A 480 -1.48 -21.78 10.18
CA LEU A 480 -2.50 -22.85 10.22
C LEU A 480 -2.17 -23.99 9.24
N ALA A 481 -1.71 -23.64 8.02
CA ALA A 481 -1.33 -24.63 7.01
C ALA A 481 -0.12 -25.48 7.41
N SER A 482 0.71 -25.01 8.34
CA SER A 482 1.85 -25.78 8.86
C SER A 482 1.45 -27.00 9.69
N ASN A 483 0.20 -27.06 10.19
CA ASN A 483 -0.30 -28.09 11.07
C ASN A 483 0.53 -28.28 12.37
N LEU A 484 1.12 -27.18 12.87
CA LEU A 484 1.92 -27.14 14.10
C LEU A 484 1.18 -26.47 15.26
N THR A 485 -0.16 -26.46 15.25
CA THR A 485 -1.00 -25.75 16.23
C THR A 485 -0.61 -26.00 17.68
N ASP A 486 -0.21 -27.23 18.03
CA ASP A 486 0.22 -27.58 19.40
C ASP A 486 1.49 -26.83 19.84
N GLU A 487 2.34 -26.42 18.90
CA GLU A 487 3.58 -25.67 19.17
C GLU A 487 3.35 -24.15 19.18
N ILE A 488 2.33 -23.66 18.44
CA ILE A 488 2.12 -22.23 18.18
C ILE A 488 0.73 -21.69 18.59
N GLY A 489 -0.04 -22.43 19.38
CA GLY A 489 -1.39 -22.04 19.83
C GLY A 489 -1.48 -20.59 20.35
N PRO A 490 -0.60 -20.13 21.26
CA PRO A 490 -0.61 -18.75 21.73
C PRO A 490 -0.36 -17.69 20.64
N ILE A 491 0.43 -18.04 19.61
CA ILE A 491 0.70 -17.16 18.46
C ILE A 491 -0.57 -16.99 17.64
N LEU A 492 -1.24 -18.11 17.35
CA LEU A 492 -2.51 -18.15 16.62
C LEU A 492 -3.62 -17.39 17.38
N ALA A 493 -3.71 -17.55 18.70
CA ALA A 493 -4.68 -16.85 19.54
C ALA A 493 -4.53 -15.32 19.46
N ARG A 494 -3.28 -14.82 19.49
CA ARG A 494 -3.03 -13.38 19.34
C ARG A 494 -3.33 -12.88 17.94
N GLY A 495 -2.96 -13.63 16.90
CA GLY A 495 -3.32 -13.29 15.52
C GLY A 495 -4.83 -13.23 15.32
N HIS A 496 -5.57 -14.20 15.88
CA HIS A 496 -7.03 -14.19 15.89
C HIS A 496 -7.60 -12.97 16.62
N ASP A 497 -7.07 -12.64 17.81
CA ASP A 497 -7.50 -11.47 18.58
C ASP A 497 -7.27 -10.16 17.82
N PHE A 498 -6.13 -10.03 17.14
CA PHE A 498 -5.82 -8.90 16.27
C PHE A 498 -6.86 -8.75 15.16
N ILE A 499 -7.03 -9.79 14.33
CA ILE A 499 -7.97 -9.78 13.20
C ILE A 499 -9.38 -9.41 13.66
N LYS A 500 -9.85 -9.99 14.78
CA LYS A 500 -11.17 -9.65 15.35
C LYS A 500 -11.30 -8.17 15.71
N LYS A 501 -10.24 -7.61 16.28
CA LYS A 501 -10.21 -6.21 16.71
C LYS A 501 -10.10 -5.24 15.54
N SER A 502 -9.46 -5.65 14.44
CA SER A 502 -9.26 -4.87 13.22
C SER A 502 -10.50 -4.77 12.32
N GLN A 503 -11.56 -5.55 12.57
CA GLN A 503 -12.79 -5.43 11.78
C GLN A 503 -13.44 -4.05 11.96
N VAL A 504 -13.78 -3.40 10.85
CA VAL A 504 -14.49 -2.13 10.82
C VAL A 504 -15.92 -2.31 11.34
N LYS A 505 -16.32 -1.51 12.33
CA LYS A 505 -17.55 -1.73 13.10
C LYS A 505 -18.73 -0.89 12.65
N ASP A 506 -18.46 0.23 11.98
CA ASP A 506 -19.43 1.25 11.62
C ASP A 506 -19.17 1.68 10.17
N ASN A 507 -20.24 2.08 9.47
CA ASN A 507 -20.09 2.76 8.18
C ASN A 507 -19.57 4.18 8.39
N PRO A 508 -19.07 4.86 7.33
CA PRO A 508 -18.66 6.25 7.45
C PRO A 508 -19.84 7.12 7.90
N SER A 509 -19.53 8.20 8.60
CA SER A 509 -20.51 9.05 9.27
C SER A 509 -21.47 9.73 8.27
N GLY A 510 -22.73 9.93 8.70
CA GLY A 510 -23.72 10.69 7.93
C GLY A 510 -24.11 10.05 6.59
N ASP A 511 -24.39 10.89 5.60
CA ASP A 511 -24.70 10.48 4.22
C ASP A 511 -23.40 10.25 3.43
N PHE A 512 -22.78 9.10 3.65
CA PHE A 512 -21.49 8.74 3.07
C PHE A 512 -21.54 8.53 1.55
N GLU A 513 -22.70 8.18 0.99
CA GLU A 513 -22.89 8.06 -0.46
C GLU A 513 -22.73 9.42 -1.16
N SER A 514 -23.30 10.48 -0.57
CA SER A 514 -23.11 11.86 -1.06
C SER A 514 -21.66 12.33 -0.99
N MET A 515 -20.86 11.68 -0.15
CA MET A 515 -19.43 11.93 0.04
C MET A 515 -18.54 10.94 -0.72
N TYR A 516 -19.12 10.12 -1.59
CA TYR A 516 -18.45 9.18 -2.49
C TYR A 516 -17.71 8.06 -1.75
N ARG A 517 -18.23 7.62 -0.61
CA ARG A 517 -17.78 6.42 0.09
C ARG A 517 -18.78 5.30 -0.13
N HIS A 518 -18.32 4.07 0.07
CA HIS A 518 -19.13 2.85 0.03
C HIS A 518 -19.32 2.27 1.44
N ILE A 519 -20.16 1.23 1.55
CA ILE A 519 -20.35 0.52 2.83
C ILE A 519 -19.03 -0.13 3.29
N CYS A 520 -18.69 0.03 4.56
CA CYS A 520 -17.48 -0.55 5.15
C CYS A 520 -17.73 -1.31 6.45
N LYS A 521 -18.93 -1.25 7.03
CA LYS A 521 -19.27 -2.01 8.22
C LYS A 521 -19.09 -3.52 7.97
N GLY A 522 -18.30 -4.18 8.81
CA GLY A 522 -17.96 -5.60 8.72
C GLY A 522 -16.79 -5.91 7.78
N SER A 523 -16.19 -4.90 7.16
CA SER A 523 -14.99 -5.08 6.34
C SER A 523 -13.72 -5.22 7.18
N TRP A 524 -12.66 -5.70 6.51
CA TRP A 524 -11.29 -5.50 6.93
C TRP A 524 -10.61 -4.57 5.91
N THR A 525 -9.78 -3.66 6.41
CA THR A 525 -8.96 -2.76 5.59
C THR A 525 -7.61 -3.43 5.33
N PHE A 526 -6.75 -2.80 4.53
CA PHE A 526 -5.38 -3.30 4.32
C PHE A 526 -4.49 -3.20 5.58
N SER A 527 -4.79 -2.27 6.49
CA SER A 527 -4.00 -1.96 7.68
C SER A 527 -4.73 -2.35 8.96
N ASP A 528 -5.59 -1.47 9.47
CA ASP A 528 -6.40 -1.71 10.67
C ASP A 528 -7.71 -0.92 10.60
N GLN A 529 -8.54 -1.03 11.65
CA GLN A 529 -9.87 -0.42 11.66
C GLN A 529 -9.86 1.11 11.55
N ASP A 530 -8.79 1.79 12.01
CA ASP A 530 -8.69 3.25 11.99
C ASP A 530 -8.59 3.81 10.58
N HIS A 531 -7.99 3.05 9.64
CA HIS A 531 -7.90 3.43 8.23
C HIS A 531 -9.30 3.56 7.60
N GLY A 532 -10.23 2.68 7.98
CA GLY A 532 -11.65 2.80 7.62
C GLY A 532 -12.01 2.62 6.14
N TRP A 533 -11.05 2.34 5.25
CA TRP A 533 -11.30 2.01 3.84
C TRP A 533 -11.43 0.51 3.65
N GLN A 534 -12.64 0.06 3.31
CA GLN A 534 -12.90 -1.34 2.99
C GLN A 534 -12.11 -1.78 1.76
N VAL A 535 -11.59 -3.00 1.80
CA VAL A 535 -10.96 -3.66 0.65
C VAL A 535 -11.51 -5.08 0.57
N SER A 536 -11.87 -5.52 -0.64
CA SER A 536 -12.64 -6.74 -0.83
C SER A 536 -11.83 -8.02 -0.55
N ASP A 537 -10.59 -8.10 -1.01
CA ASP A 537 -9.68 -9.19 -0.67
C ASP A 537 -9.33 -9.21 0.82
N CYS A 538 -8.96 -8.07 1.42
CA CYS A 538 -8.68 -7.97 2.84
C CYS A 538 -9.88 -8.44 3.67
N THR A 539 -11.09 -8.03 3.28
CA THR A 539 -12.34 -8.50 3.90
C THR A 539 -12.54 -9.99 3.73
N ALA A 540 -12.25 -10.55 2.56
CA ALA A 540 -12.35 -11.97 2.31
C ALA A 540 -11.32 -12.78 3.11
N GLU A 541 -10.07 -12.33 3.17
CA GLU A 541 -8.98 -12.98 3.89
C GLU A 541 -9.21 -12.92 5.41
N GLY A 542 -9.58 -11.76 5.97
CA GLY A 542 -9.95 -11.60 7.37
C GLY A 542 -11.16 -12.45 7.76
N LEU A 543 -12.21 -12.46 6.91
CA LEU A 543 -13.38 -13.34 7.09
C LEU A 543 -12.97 -14.82 7.09
N LYS A 544 -12.15 -15.23 6.12
CA LYS A 544 -11.67 -16.62 5.98
C LYS A 544 -10.89 -17.05 7.23
N CYS A 545 -9.98 -16.22 7.73
CA CYS A 545 -9.25 -16.47 8.99
C CYS A 545 -10.20 -16.68 10.17
N CYS A 546 -11.15 -15.77 10.40
CA CYS A 546 -12.09 -15.89 11.50
C CYS A 546 -12.99 -17.13 11.39
N LEU A 547 -13.40 -17.52 10.18
CA LEU A 547 -14.15 -18.75 9.94
C LEU A 547 -13.30 -20.00 10.23
N LEU A 548 -12.03 -20.01 9.83
CA LEU A 548 -11.10 -21.09 10.14
C LEU A 548 -10.92 -21.25 11.66
N PHE A 549 -10.68 -20.15 12.37
CA PHE A 549 -10.57 -20.17 13.83
C PHE A 549 -11.87 -20.59 14.53
N SER A 550 -13.04 -20.26 13.98
CA SER A 550 -14.32 -20.66 14.55
C SER A 550 -14.55 -22.19 14.58
N MET A 551 -13.76 -22.95 13.82
CA MET A 551 -13.77 -24.41 13.80
C MET A 551 -12.77 -25.04 14.78
N MET A 552 -11.95 -24.24 15.47
CA MET A 552 -10.95 -24.70 16.42
C MET A 552 -11.44 -24.59 17.88
N PRO A 553 -10.85 -25.36 18.83
CA PRO A 553 -11.18 -25.23 20.25
C PRO A 553 -10.89 -23.82 20.79
N PRO A 554 -11.85 -23.17 21.49
CA PRO A 554 -11.66 -21.84 22.07
C PRO A 554 -10.50 -21.76 23.07
N GLU A 555 -10.14 -22.88 23.71
CA GLU A 555 -9.00 -22.96 24.64
C GLU A 555 -7.66 -22.72 23.95
N ILE A 556 -7.58 -22.93 22.62
CA ILE A 556 -6.35 -22.75 21.84
C ILE A 556 -6.30 -21.35 21.23
N VAL A 557 -7.39 -20.89 20.61
CA VAL A 557 -7.41 -19.68 19.76
C VAL A 557 -8.31 -18.56 20.29
N GLY A 558 -8.92 -18.74 21.46
CA GLY A 558 -9.89 -17.82 22.03
C GLY A 558 -11.28 -17.92 21.41
N GLU A 559 -12.22 -17.15 21.96
CA GLU A 559 -13.62 -17.16 21.52
C GLU A 559 -13.79 -16.72 20.06
N LYS A 560 -14.71 -17.38 19.36
CA LYS A 560 -15.14 -17.01 18.00
C LYS A 560 -15.91 -15.69 18.00
N MET A 561 -15.97 -15.02 16.85
CA MET A 561 -16.82 -13.83 16.69
C MET A 561 -18.31 -14.21 16.63
N GLU A 562 -19.15 -13.24 16.98
CA GLU A 562 -20.60 -13.33 16.79
C GLU A 562 -20.95 -13.46 15.30
N PRO A 563 -21.89 -14.35 14.91
CA PRO A 563 -22.25 -14.58 13.51
C PRO A 563 -22.65 -13.32 12.72
N GLU A 564 -23.29 -12.34 13.37
CA GLU A 564 -23.72 -11.09 12.75
C GLU A 564 -22.55 -10.30 12.18
N ARG A 565 -21.36 -10.43 12.78
CA ARG A 565 -20.12 -9.81 12.29
C ARG A 565 -19.70 -10.40 10.94
N PHE A 566 -19.94 -11.70 10.72
CA PHE A 566 -19.68 -12.35 9.44
C PHE A 566 -20.73 -11.98 8.39
N TYR A 567 -21.98 -11.78 8.79
CA TYR A 567 -23.05 -11.35 7.88
C TYR A 567 -22.77 -9.96 7.30
N ASP A 568 -22.26 -9.04 8.12
CA ASP A 568 -21.84 -7.72 7.67
C ASP A 568 -20.70 -7.83 6.63
N SER A 569 -19.69 -8.69 6.84
CA SER A 569 -18.62 -8.95 5.85
C SER A 569 -19.15 -9.52 4.53
N VAL A 570 -20.10 -10.45 4.60
CA VAL A 570 -20.75 -11.02 3.41
C VAL A 570 -21.51 -9.94 2.64
N ASN A 571 -22.15 -8.98 3.31
CA ASN A 571 -22.83 -7.87 2.64
C ASN A 571 -21.87 -6.98 1.87
N VAL A 572 -20.68 -6.68 2.43
CA VAL A 572 -19.63 -5.92 1.73
C VAL A 572 -19.19 -6.67 0.47
N LEU A 573 -18.80 -7.95 0.58
CA LEU A 573 -18.34 -8.74 -0.56
C LEU A 573 -19.40 -8.86 -1.68
N LEU A 574 -20.66 -9.11 -1.32
CA LEU A 574 -21.75 -9.21 -2.29
C LEU A 574 -22.04 -7.87 -2.98
N SER A 575 -21.79 -6.73 -2.31
CA SER A 575 -22.02 -5.40 -2.88
C SER A 575 -20.99 -4.99 -3.94
N LEU A 576 -19.83 -5.64 -3.97
CA LEU A 576 -18.69 -5.32 -4.85
C LEU A 576 -18.62 -6.21 -6.10
N GLN A 577 -19.57 -7.13 -6.29
CA GLN A 577 -19.62 -7.95 -7.50
C GLN A 577 -20.21 -7.21 -8.68
N SER A 578 -19.41 -7.11 -9.74
CA SER A 578 -19.82 -6.57 -11.02
C SER A 578 -20.67 -7.55 -11.83
N LYS A 579 -21.32 -7.02 -12.87
CA LYS A 579 -22.20 -7.80 -13.74
C LYS A 579 -21.48 -8.93 -14.50
N ASN A 580 -20.18 -8.78 -14.75
CA ASN A 580 -19.32 -9.81 -15.35
C ASN A 580 -18.92 -10.92 -14.36
N GLY A 581 -19.27 -10.78 -13.08
CA GLY A 581 -18.95 -11.74 -12.01
C GLY A 581 -17.66 -11.45 -11.25
N GLY A 582 -16.80 -10.56 -11.77
CA GLY A 582 -15.58 -10.13 -11.12
C GLY A 582 -15.84 -9.22 -9.92
N LEU A 583 -14.83 -9.09 -9.07
CA LEU A 583 -14.85 -8.25 -7.88
C LEU A 583 -13.86 -7.11 -7.98
N ALA A 584 -14.34 -5.91 -7.69
CA ALA A 584 -13.50 -4.75 -7.49
C ALA A 584 -12.82 -4.74 -6.13
N ALA A 585 -11.77 -3.93 -5.98
CA ALA A 585 -10.99 -3.84 -4.75
C ALA A 585 -11.72 -3.00 -3.68
N TRP A 586 -12.04 -1.73 -3.95
CA TRP A 586 -12.60 -0.83 -2.93
C TRP A 586 -14.08 -0.57 -3.09
N GLU A 587 -14.53 -0.31 -4.32
CA GLU A 587 -15.88 0.18 -4.60
C GLU A 587 -16.50 -0.49 -5.84
N PRO A 588 -17.81 -0.37 -6.09
CA PRO A 588 -18.41 -0.98 -7.28
C PRO A 588 -17.84 -0.43 -8.59
N ALA A 589 -17.30 -1.30 -9.44
CA ALA A 589 -16.84 -0.97 -10.79
C ALA A 589 -18.06 -0.72 -11.72
N GLY A 590 -18.45 0.55 -11.84
CA GLY A 590 -19.63 0.96 -12.62
C GLY A 590 -19.37 1.99 -13.71
N ALA A 591 -18.14 2.48 -13.81
CA ALA A 591 -17.75 3.54 -14.73
C ALA A 591 -17.39 2.98 -16.12
N GLN A 592 -17.42 3.82 -17.15
CA GLN A 592 -17.16 3.36 -18.51
C GLN A 592 -15.65 3.34 -18.83
N GLU A 593 -15.17 2.27 -19.46
CA GLU A 593 -13.74 2.09 -19.82
C GLU A 593 -13.12 3.25 -20.60
N TRP A 594 -13.90 3.95 -21.45
CA TRP A 594 -13.38 5.07 -22.23
C TRP A 594 -12.87 6.23 -21.36
N LEU A 595 -13.25 6.29 -20.08
CA LEU A 595 -12.76 7.28 -19.13
C LEU A 595 -11.24 7.18 -18.92
N GLU A 596 -10.63 6.00 -19.12
CA GLU A 596 -9.17 5.81 -19.05
C GLU A 596 -8.41 6.57 -20.16
N LEU A 597 -9.10 6.99 -21.24
CA LEU A 597 -8.53 7.90 -22.23
C LEU A 597 -8.26 9.30 -21.66
N LEU A 598 -8.80 9.60 -20.49
CA LEU A 598 -8.64 10.87 -19.80
C LEU A 598 -7.71 10.78 -18.60
N ASN A 599 -6.96 9.67 -18.48
CA ASN A 599 -5.96 9.47 -17.44
C ASN A 599 -4.97 10.65 -17.40
N PRO A 600 -5.00 11.49 -16.36
CA PRO A 600 -4.20 12.71 -16.29
C PRO A 600 -2.73 12.48 -15.91
N THR A 601 -2.28 11.22 -15.81
CA THR A 601 -0.92 10.85 -15.40
C THR A 601 -0.16 10.18 -16.54
N GLU A 602 1.11 10.53 -16.67
CA GLU A 602 1.99 10.05 -17.74
C GLU A 602 2.70 8.73 -17.38
N PHE A 603 2.81 8.38 -16.10
CA PHE A 603 3.63 7.27 -15.58
C PHE A 603 2.81 6.15 -14.92
N PHE A 604 1.49 6.32 -14.79
CA PHE A 604 0.54 5.27 -14.39
C PHE A 604 -0.52 5.11 -15.47
N ALA A 605 -1.21 3.97 -15.46
CA ALA A 605 -2.49 3.87 -16.15
C ALA A 605 -3.42 2.88 -15.48
N ASP A 606 -4.63 2.82 -16.05
CA ASP A 606 -5.79 2.15 -15.48
C ASP A 606 -6.08 2.65 -14.06
N ILE A 607 -5.98 3.98 -13.90
CA ILE A 607 -6.18 4.69 -12.63
C ILE A 607 -7.45 5.54 -12.62
N VAL A 608 -8.18 5.67 -13.73
CA VAL A 608 -9.35 6.57 -13.75
C VAL A 608 -10.58 5.90 -13.17
N ILE A 609 -10.77 4.62 -13.45
CA ILE A 609 -11.94 3.85 -13.01
C ILE A 609 -11.53 2.68 -12.13
N GLU A 610 -12.47 2.21 -11.32
CA GLU A 610 -12.32 0.96 -10.58
C GLU A 610 -12.53 -0.22 -11.52
N HIS A 611 -11.69 -1.25 -11.38
CA HIS A 611 -11.68 -2.45 -12.23
C HIS A 611 -11.98 -3.69 -11.40
N GLU A 612 -12.32 -4.80 -12.06
CA GLU A 612 -12.40 -6.11 -11.40
C GLU A 612 -11.08 -6.89 -11.49
N TYR A 613 -10.68 -7.50 -10.38
CA TYR A 613 -9.37 -8.15 -10.24
C TYR A 613 -9.48 -9.66 -9.98
N VAL A 614 -8.48 -10.40 -10.45
CA VAL A 614 -8.38 -11.87 -10.28
C VAL A 614 -8.31 -12.21 -8.80
N GLU A 615 -7.49 -11.46 -8.08
CA GLU A 615 -7.11 -11.65 -6.69
C GLU A 615 -8.30 -11.43 -5.77
N CYS A 616 -8.94 -10.26 -5.88
CA CYS A 616 -10.16 -9.92 -5.15
C CYS A 616 -11.28 -10.94 -5.39
N THR A 617 -11.48 -11.35 -6.65
CA THR A 617 -12.50 -12.34 -7.00
C THR A 617 -12.20 -13.70 -6.40
N ALA A 618 -10.97 -14.18 -6.49
CA ALA A 618 -10.56 -15.47 -5.98
C ALA A 618 -10.61 -15.57 -4.45
N SER A 619 -10.15 -14.54 -3.74
CA SER A 619 -10.22 -14.46 -2.28
C SER A 619 -11.66 -14.51 -1.80
N ALA A 620 -12.57 -13.75 -2.42
CA ALA A 620 -13.97 -13.75 -2.06
C ALA A 620 -14.66 -15.11 -2.30
N ILE A 621 -14.32 -15.82 -3.39
CA ILE A 621 -14.82 -17.20 -3.61
C ILE A 621 -14.40 -18.10 -2.45
N GLN A 622 -13.12 -18.10 -2.06
CA GLN A 622 -12.60 -18.95 -0.99
C GLN A 622 -13.32 -18.67 0.33
N ALA A 623 -13.46 -17.41 0.71
CA ALA A 623 -14.13 -17.00 1.94
C ALA A 623 -15.62 -17.39 1.94
N LEU A 624 -16.34 -17.11 0.85
CA LEU A 624 -17.78 -17.37 0.75
C LEU A 624 -18.14 -18.85 0.64
N VAL A 625 -17.27 -19.68 0.05
CA VAL A 625 -17.43 -21.14 0.07
C VAL A 625 -17.36 -21.67 1.50
N LEU A 626 -16.37 -21.21 2.27
CA LEU A 626 -16.23 -21.60 3.68
C LEU A 626 -17.40 -21.06 4.52
N PHE A 627 -17.78 -19.79 4.34
CA PHE A 627 -18.92 -19.18 5.01
C PHE A 627 -20.20 -19.96 4.74
N LYS A 628 -20.50 -20.28 3.48
CA LYS A 628 -21.68 -21.05 3.07
C LYS A 628 -21.74 -22.42 3.74
N LYS A 629 -20.58 -23.07 3.94
CA LYS A 629 -20.50 -24.37 4.62
C LYS A 629 -20.90 -24.25 6.10
N LEU A 630 -20.45 -23.19 6.78
CA LEU A 630 -20.69 -22.99 8.21
C LEU A 630 -22.05 -22.32 8.52
N TYR A 631 -22.55 -21.49 7.60
CA TYR A 631 -23.78 -20.71 7.75
C TYR A 631 -24.74 -20.93 6.56
N PRO A 632 -25.20 -22.17 6.30
CA PRO A 632 -25.93 -22.52 5.07
C PRO A 632 -27.32 -21.86 4.93
N GLY A 633 -27.86 -21.27 6.00
CA GLY A 633 -29.15 -20.58 6.00
C GLY A 633 -29.09 -19.09 5.61
N HIS A 634 -27.92 -18.45 5.69
CA HIS A 634 -27.79 -17.02 5.45
C HIS A 634 -27.49 -16.73 3.97
N ARG A 635 -28.39 -16.01 3.28
CA ARG A 635 -28.18 -15.51 1.89
C ARG A 635 -27.73 -16.58 0.87
N LYS A 636 -28.11 -17.84 1.10
CA LYS A 636 -27.60 -19.00 0.36
C LYS A 636 -27.64 -18.84 -1.16
N LYS A 637 -28.78 -18.40 -1.69
CA LYS A 637 -29.00 -18.26 -3.14
C LYS A 637 -28.10 -17.18 -3.75
N GLU A 638 -27.93 -16.07 -3.06
CA GLU A 638 -27.08 -14.97 -3.53
C GLU A 638 -25.61 -15.38 -3.53
N ILE A 639 -25.17 -16.07 -2.48
CA ILE A 639 -23.80 -16.60 -2.36
C ILE A 639 -23.53 -17.67 -3.43
N GLU A 640 -24.49 -18.57 -3.70
CA GLU A 640 -24.37 -19.57 -4.76
C GLU A 640 -24.23 -18.94 -6.15
N ASN A 641 -25.05 -17.92 -6.43
CA ASN A 641 -24.94 -17.17 -7.68
C ASN A 641 -23.62 -16.41 -7.77
N PHE A 642 -23.19 -15.78 -6.67
CA PHE A 642 -21.92 -15.07 -6.60
C PHE A 642 -20.76 -15.98 -6.97
N ILE A 643 -20.63 -17.13 -6.29
CA ILE A 643 -19.51 -18.08 -6.50
C ILE A 643 -19.51 -18.58 -7.95
N LYS A 644 -20.68 -18.89 -8.50
CA LYS A 644 -20.81 -19.33 -9.89
C LYS A 644 -20.32 -18.27 -10.87
N ASN A 645 -20.76 -17.03 -10.72
CA ASN A 645 -20.41 -15.94 -11.62
C ASN A 645 -18.93 -15.56 -11.49
N ALA A 646 -18.41 -15.49 -10.26
CA ALA A 646 -17.00 -15.23 -9.97
C ALA A 646 -16.08 -16.30 -10.56
N ALA A 647 -16.41 -17.58 -10.42
CA ALA A 647 -15.65 -18.65 -11.04
C ALA A 647 -15.73 -18.61 -12.58
N GLN A 648 -16.84 -18.14 -13.15
CA GLN A 648 -16.95 -17.94 -14.59
C GLN A 648 -16.06 -16.79 -15.06
N PHE A 649 -16.08 -15.64 -14.36
CA PHE A 649 -15.17 -14.52 -14.61
C PHE A 649 -13.71 -14.97 -14.68
N LEU A 650 -13.23 -15.70 -13.66
CA LEU A 650 -11.85 -16.21 -13.63
C LEU A 650 -11.53 -17.09 -14.85
N GLN A 651 -12.48 -17.91 -15.32
CA GLN A 651 -12.27 -18.72 -16.54
C GLN A 651 -12.25 -17.88 -17.82
N ASP A 652 -13.05 -16.82 -17.88
CA ASP A 652 -13.24 -15.98 -19.07
C ASP A 652 -12.04 -15.05 -19.31
N ILE A 653 -11.37 -14.61 -18.25
CA ILE A 653 -10.22 -13.68 -18.33
C ILE A 653 -8.85 -14.38 -18.37
N GLN A 654 -8.81 -15.72 -18.36
CA GLN A 654 -7.55 -16.45 -18.46
C GLN A 654 -6.83 -16.10 -19.77
N MET A 655 -5.53 -15.85 -19.68
CA MET A 655 -4.71 -15.53 -20.84
C MET A 655 -4.49 -16.75 -21.74
N PRO A 656 -4.20 -16.55 -23.05
CA PRO A 656 -4.02 -17.65 -24.00
C PRO A 656 -2.93 -18.66 -23.62
N ASP A 657 -1.91 -18.23 -22.88
CA ASP A 657 -0.80 -19.08 -22.42
C ASP A 657 -1.13 -19.93 -21.19
N GLY A 658 -2.30 -19.71 -20.58
CA GLY A 658 -2.77 -20.39 -19.37
C GLY A 658 -2.64 -19.58 -18.09
N SER A 659 -1.98 -18.43 -18.12
CA SER A 659 -1.75 -17.59 -16.94
C SER A 659 -2.89 -16.61 -16.66
N TRP A 660 -2.78 -15.90 -15.55
CA TRP A 660 -3.52 -14.67 -15.26
C TRP A 660 -2.55 -13.57 -14.90
N TYR A 661 -2.84 -12.36 -15.36
CA TYR A 661 -2.08 -11.17 -15.00
C TYR A 661 -2.39 -10.76 -13.54
N GLY A 662 -1.34 -10.62 -12.72
CA GLY A 662 -1.43 -10.09 -11.35
C GLY A 662 -1.31 -8.57 -11.35
N ASN A 663 -2.26 -7.89 -10.72
CA ASN A 663 -2.32 -6.43 -10.58
C ASN A 663 -1.70 -5.97 -9.25
N TRP A 664 -1.84 -6.79 -8.21
CA TRP A 664 -1.42 -6.47 -6.83
C TRP A 664 -0.19 -7.28 -6.36
N GLY A 665 0.44 -8.02 -7.28
CA GLY A 665 1.65 -8.79 -7.03
C GLY A 665 2.33 -9.19 -8.34
N VAL A 666 3.66 -9.29 -8.32
CA VAL A 666 4.49 -9.56 -9.51
C VAL A 666 4.53 -11.06 -9.85
N CYS A 667 4.12 -11.52 -11.03
CA CYS A 667 3.06 -10.94 -11.88
C CYS A 667 2.13 -12.09 -12.30
N PHE A 668 2.61 -12.96 -13.19
CA PHE A 668 1.80 -14.04 -13.74
C PHE A 668 1.72 -15.24 -12.79
N THR A 669 2.78 -15.52 -12.05
CA THR A 669 2.75 -16.55 -10.99
C THR A 669 1.77 -16.16 -9.88
N TYR A 670 1.75 -14.88 -9.51
CA TYR A 670 0.83 -14.33 -8.51
C TYR A 670 -0.63 -14.42 -8.96
N GLY A 671 -0.98 -13.85 -10.11
CA GLY A 671 -2.35 -13.91 -10.64
C GLY A 671 -2.84 -15.35 -10.83
N THR A 672 -1.96 -16.23 -11.34
CA THR A 672 -2.28 -17.65 -11.54
C THR A 672 -2.49 -18.40 -10.22
N TRP A 673 -1.73 -18.08 -9.17
CA TRP A 673 -1.94 -18.65 -7.84
C TRP A 673 -3.33 -18.33 -7.29
N PHE A 674 -3.74 -17.06 -7.32
CA PHE A 674 -5.08 -16.66 -6.88
C PHE A 674 -6.18 -17.32 -7.70
N ALA A 675 -6.08 -17.25 -9.04
CA ALA A 675 -7.08 -17.85 -9.93
C ALA A 675 -7.27 -19.35 -9.66
N LEU A 676 -6.17 -20.11 -9.50
CA LEU A 676 -6.21 -21.52 -9.14
C LEU A 676 -6.88 -21.73 -7.79
N GLY A 677 -6.53 -20.95 -6.76
CA GLY A 677 -7.13 -21.03 -5.43
C GLY A 677 -8.65 -20.82 -5.46
N GLY A 678 -9.10 -19.77 -6.17
CA GLY A 678 -10.52 -19.47 -6.35
C GLY A 678 -11.27 -20.56 -7.12
N LEU A 679 -10.72 -21.04 -8.23
CA LEU A 679 -11.34 -22.10 -9.03
C LEU A 679 -11.43 -23.43 -8.25
N VAL A 680 -10.38 -23.80 -7.52
CA VAL A 680 -10.39 -25.01 -6.68
C VAL A 680 -11.42 -24.89 -5.57
N ALA A 681 -11.53 -23.75 -4.90
CA ALA A 681 -12.58 -23.50 -3.92
C ALA A 681 -14.00 -23.59 -4.53
N ALA A 682 -14.16 -23.20 -5.80
CA ALA A 682 -15.39 -23.39 -6.57
C ALA A 682 -15.58 -24.81 -7.14
N ALA A 683 -14.89 -25.81 -6.58
CA ALA A 683 -14.94 -27.23 -6.97
C ALA A 683 -14.49 -27.54 -8.41
N LYS A 684 -13.65 -26.69 -8.99
CA LYS A 684 -12.93 -26.99 -10.22
C LYS A 684 -11.68 -27.81 -9.90
N THR A 685 -11.38 -28.78 -10.73
CA THR A 685 -10.23 -29.68 -10.59
C THR A 685 -9.55 -29.88 -11.94
N TYR A 686 -8.35 -30.46 -11.92
CA TYR A 686 -7.63 -30.86 -13.13
C TYR A 686 -8.49 -31.74 -14.06
N ASN A 687 -9.36 -32.58 -13.50
CA ASN A 687 -10.15 -33.53 -14.27
C ASN A 687 -11.46 -32.93 -14.86
N ASN A 688 -11.93 -31.79 -14.35
CA ASN A 688 -13.23 -31.23 -14.74
C ASN A 688 -13.16 -29.79 -15.31
N CYS A 689 -11.96 -29.20 -15.38
CA CYS A 689 -11.78 -27.80 -15.76
C CYS A 689 -10.53 -27.62 -16.66
N PRO A 690 -10.70 -27.48 -17.98
CA PRO A 690 -9.58 -27.25 -18.91
C PRO A 690 -8.75 -26.00 -18.58
N THR A 691 -9.38 -24.99 -17.98
CA THR A 691 -8.72 -23.77 -17.50
C THR A 691 -7.64 -24.09 -16.45
N ILE A 692 -7.91 -25.03 -15.53
CA ILE A 692 -6.90 -25.49 -14.56
C ILE A 692 -5.75 -26.23 -15.26
N CYS A 693 -6.03 -27.07 -16.26
CA CYS A 693 -4.99 -27.79 -16.97
C CYS A 693 -3.98 -26.85 -17.64
N ARG A 694 -4.47 -25.80 -18.31
CA ARG A 694 -3.61 -24.79 -18.95
C ARG A 694 -2.78 -24.00 -17.94
N ALA A 695 -3.37 -23.67 -16.79
CA ALA A 695 -2.67 -22.96 -15.72
C ALA A 695 -1.52 -23.77 -15.12
N VAL A 696 -1.77 -25.07 -14.89
CA VAL A 696 -0.73 -25.99 -14.41
C VAL A 696 0.37 -26.15 -15.44
N ASP A 697 0.02 -26.30 -16.73
CA ASP A 697 0.99 -26.37 -17.82
C ASP A 697 1.84 -25.10 -17.92
N PHE A 698 1.23 -23.91 -17.77
CA PHE A 698 1.95 -22.64 -17.70
C PHE A 698 3.00 -22.64 -16.57
N LEU A 699 2.59 -22.98 -15.34
CA LEU A 699 3.51 -23.01 -14.20
C LEU A 699 4.64 -24.02 -14.40
N LEU A 700 4.35 -25.22 -14.90
CA LEU A 700 5.38 -26.23 -15.16
C LEU A 700 6.37 -25.78 -16.25
N ARG A 701 5.90 -25.08 -17.29
CA ARG A 701 6.78 -24.51 -18.33
C ARG A 701 7.61 -23.34 -17.81
N ALA A 702 7.15 -22.64 -16.79
CA ALA A 702 7.85 -21.51 -16.18
C ALA A 702 8.83 -21.91 -15.07
N GLN A 703 8.90 -23.18 -14.69
CA GLN A 703 9.81 -23.66 -13.64
C GLN A 703 11.27 -23.53 -14.11
N ARG A 704 12.13 -22.98 -13.26
CA ARG A 704 13.57 -22.86 -13.52
C ARG A 704 14.31 -24.17 -13.21
N ASP A 705 15.52 -24.31 -13.73
CA ASP A 705 16.36 -25.50 -13.53
C ASP A 705 16.67 -25.80 -12.06
N ASN A 706 16.64 -24.79 -11.20
CA ASN A 706 16.81 -24.94 -9.75
C ASN A 706 15.51 -25.34 -9.00
N GLY A 707 14.43 -25.61 -9.74
CA GLY A 707 13.12 -26.02 -9.21
C GLY A 707 12.21 -24.89 -8.75
N GLY A 708 12.69 -23.64 -8.68
CA GLY A 708 11.90 -22.47 -8.29
C GLY A 708 11.26 -21.72 -9.45
N TRP A 709 10.56 -20.63 -9.13
CA TRP A 709 10.09 -19.61 -10.07
C TRP A 709 10.63 -18.24 -9.65
N GLY A 710 10.81 -17.36 -10.62
CA GLY A 710 11.18 -15.97 -10.38
C GLY A 710 10.63 -15.10 -11.50
N GLU A 711 10.16 -13.92 -11.16
CA GLU A 711 9.69 -12.92 -12.12
C GLU A 711 10.33 -11.57 -11.80
N SER A 712 10.81 -10.88 -12.82
CA SER A 712 11.22 -9.49 -12.74
C SER A 712 9.99 -8.58 -12.63
N TYR A 713 10.11 -7.45 -11.91
CA TYR A 713 9.08 -6.40 -11.88
C TYR A 713 8.72 -5.91 -13.29
N LEU A 714 9.65 -6.03 -14.25
CA LEU A 714 9.44 -5.71 -15.67
C LEU A 714 8.35 -6.56 -16.34
N SER A 715 7.91 -7.64 -15.69
CA SER A 715 6.77 -8.43 -16.15
C SER A 715 5.46 -7.64 -16.12
N CYS A 716 5.30 -6.73 -15.17
CA CYS A 716 4.11 -5.90 -15.00
C CYS A 716 3.97 -4.83 -16.10
N PRO A 717 4.94 -3.90 -16.32
CA PRO A 717 4.79 -2.85 -17.33
C PRO A 717 4.76 -3.42 -18.76
N ASN A 718 5.49 -4.51 -19.00
CA ASN A 718 5.57 -5.10 -20.34
C ASN A 718 4.48 -6.12 -20.62
N LYS A 719 3.75 -6.57 -19.59
CA LYS A 719 2.66 -7.56 -19.69
C LYS A 719 3.10 -8.85 -20.38
N VAL A 720 4.33 -9.27 -20.09
CA VAL A 720 4.97 -10.49 -20.57
C VAL A 720 5.84 -11.02 -19.44
N MET A 721 5.91 -12.33 -19.25
CA MET A 721 6.75 -12.92 -18.21
C MET A 721 8.25 -12.70 -18.49
N TYR A 722 8.95 -12.06 -17.57
CA TYR A 722 10.41 -11.89 -17.56
C TYR A 722 11.00 -12.57 -16.33
N PHE A 723 12.10 -13.33 -16.51
CA PHE A 723 12.77 -14.09 -15.45
C PHE A 723 13.93 -13.35 -14.79
#